data_AF-A0A954R3A7-F1
#
_entry.id   AF-A0A954R3A7-F1
#
_cell.length_a   1.000
_cell.length_b   1.000
_cell.length_c   1.000
_cell.angle_alpha   90.00
_cell.angle_beta   90.00
_cell.angle_gamma   90.00
#
_symmetry.space_group_name_H-M   'P 1'
#
loop_
_entity.id
_entity.type
_entity.pdbx_description
1 polymer ?
#
loop_
_entity_poly.entity_id
_entity_poly.type
_entity_poly.pdbx_seq_one_letter_code
_entity_poly.pdbx_strand_id
1 'polypeptide(L)'
;PDGNLYVLSNDPGHVKVLRYDGSSGTPLGTFVDLGGGSASAIEFGPDGNLYLATVSDAGVLRFNGTTGQPMGVAASGNGIRRAGGISFGPDGKLYVLDSDSVINTSADRVLRFDLNTGAFIDQFVAPGQLNDALYLTFGPDNQLYVPDIQHFHDVRRFNGTTGAFLGVFANSPDPSNNPIFDIQFGPDGNAYAATGGGILRLDGETGRLLDTFVDGTGGSITFFPPQGPATDLSVSSIDIPVGVVQGNDLSITYTVTNNSASATVGNSWDDVVYLSTDDVFDPTDQEFGRIAHTGSLAGGARYTETLTAPLPNVSLGDFHVFVFADRRAVVNDPAQLNNLLDASNTLEVFPPLASTHDPKHSITVGRTLSAYTTKDLVNNSLIVTYTVYNETGGYARGMLLTTTLGSGVTFVSSSILPDRNGQELAWSMGTLAPFERASVTVTVALADSITKQIDTGAKSFATLDTVAVSDSSPAAILRTDTISPDLLAATPDANSNDPFVQEQAAKLDYDPQAIFDFLRTEIGYESYAGSLRGARGTLWSSAGNSLDVASLGVALYRASGIPARYAHGTLPDTLSQQLILSMFPTSFQTVGYIPAGTKVSDPTNDPRLLAEARDHYWLQVDTGSGFANVDASHLLGSRFGIAFTEATDTFSEVADGLRHKSRVKLDAETYSSASAIFGGLTGNGLSTSTVLDQTFNDVDLVGRPITFGNFVSSSASSALFLAAQTNTYSPYLILGDDAYPSNSQDELITGITFQETLTNLPFGSQILTGLSLYISIVGPGSDSQTYVHTIFDRIGAAARQTGQATNLAVDLSDAPPISSLDSTTIEINTAARVSANAAIPNSAESALKQFSSFAKEFLQSTSTEQQAILSQGRTGFNVLLTGVQRAQLSGFESQASYAEAILARSLKVAAYLDSPRITIASTTLENGADDNGKLVFRIDLARSALRVLVASGQTPAAAIAFNINRGFLENQIEGAVLARAQTGATNSLSTRITASEIFTQATQEGIALLVFRPHDVVGIASLPFSADVLTRLQNALSAGHTIIIPSQYVTLDDQPTIGWYQVDETTGDTVGVLADGSHGGIAEWAIMQENGTSNATNPAVRFMFGLLAGAFASGELLVIRGLLAQAAVNWFNNSYLDLASTAKNYFLALKTKLDETVELLTRSDPFFKAGYLVGSAVMFQFTADPPLPPALIDVRPFNQSNVSGRT
;
A
#
# COMPACT_ATOMS: atom_id res chain seq x y z
N PRO A 1 -23.36 28.43 -49.73
CA PRO A 1 -22.63 27.32 -50.40
C PRO A 1 -21.67 27.78 -51.52
N ASP A 2 -22.01 28.84 -52.25
CA ASP A 2 -21.26 29.36 -53.42
C ASP A 2 -20.50 30.67 -53.14
N GLY A 3 -20.38 31.06 -51.86
CA GLY A 3 -19.75 32.32 -51.46
C GLY A 3 -20.63 33.58 -51.63
N ASN A 4 -21.89 33.45 -52.06
CA ASN A 4 -22.83 34.57 -52.15
C ASN A 4 -23.78 34.61 -50.96
N LEU A 5 -24.29 35.81 -50.65
CA LEU A 5 -25.29 36.04 -49.61
C LEU A 5 -26.69 36.03 -50.22
N TYR A 6 -27.60 35.27 -49.62
CA TYR A 6 -29.00 35.18 -50.02
C TYR A 6 -29.87 35.78 -48.93
N VAL A 7 -30.72 36.75 -49.28
CA VAL A 7 -31.52 37.52 -48.34
C VAL A 7 -32.99 37.37 -48.68
N LEU A 8 -33.79 36.93 -47.72
CA LEU A 8 -35.24 36.92 -47.84
C LEU A 8 -35.79 38.35 -47.73
N SER A 9 -36.61 38.74 -48.69
CA SER A 9 -37.28 40.04 -48.76
C SER A 9 -38.79 39.83 -48.89
N ASN A 10 -39.55 40.37 -47.93
CA ASN A 10 -41.01 40.34 -47.90
C ASN A 10 -41.55 41.72 -48.30
N ASP A 11 -41.46 42.07 -49.59
CA ASP A 11 -42.05 43.31 -50.09
C ASP A 11 -43.59 43.17 -50.15
N PRO A 12 -44.38 44.24 -49.94
CA PRO A 12 -45.83 44.18 -50.06
C PRO A 12 -46.27 43.65 -51.44
N GLY A 13 -46.71 42.38 -51.49
CA GLY A 13 -47.15 41.70 -52.70
C GLY A 13 -46.07 40.89 -53.45
N HIS A 14 -44.81 40.88 -52.99
CA HIS A 14 -43.71 40.12 -53.59
C HIS A 14 -42.74 39.55 -52.54
N VAL A 15 -42.71 38.22 -52.36
CA VAL A 15 -41.69 37.51 -51.58
C VAL A 15 -40.56 37.12 -52.51
N LYS A 16 -39.35 37.61 -52.23
CA LYS A 16 -38.15 37.39 -53.04
C LYS A 16 -37.00 36.88 -52.21
N VAL A 17 -36.17 36.04 -52.81
CA VAL A 17 -34.82 35.77 -52.32
C VAL A 17 -33.85 36.56 -53.20
N LEU A 18 -33.23 37.58 -52.63
CA LEU A 18 -32.25 38.43 -53.29
C LEU A 18 -30.85 37.84 -53.09
N ARG A 19 -29.99 37.94 -54.11
CA ARG A 19 -28.61 37.46 -54.07
C ARG A 19 -27.66 38.65 -54.09
N TYR A 20 -26.63 38.59 -53.26
CA TYR A 20 -25.56 39.56 -53.14
C TYR A 20 -24.21 38.85 -53.20
N ASP A 21 -23.18 39.53 -53.70
CA ASP A 21 -21.81 39.04 -53.62
C ASP A 21 -21.40 39.02 -52.15
N GLY A 22 -20.98 37.86 -51.65
CA GLY A 22 -20.73 37.67 -50.23
C GLY A 22 -19.51 38.46 -49.70
N SER A 23 -18.60 38.88 -50.58
CA SER A 23 -17.40 39.63 -50.18
C SER A 23 -17.61 41.14 -50.18
N SER A 24 -18.39 41.64 -51.14
CA SER A 24 -18.56 43.07 -51.40
C SER A 24 -19.93 43.62 -51.01
N GLY A 25 -20.91 42.74 -50.75
CA GLY A 25 -22.30 43.12 -50.50
C GLY A 25 -23.00 43.71 -51.72
N THR A 26 -22.43 43.60 -52.92
CA THR A 26 -23.03 44.15 -54.13
C THR A 26 -24.21 43.29 -54.60
N PRO A 27 -25.35 43.89 -55.01
CA PRO A 27 -26.52 43.12 -55.44
C PRO A 27 -26.24 42.39 -56.75
N LEU A 28 -26.48 41.07 -56.77
CA LEU A 28 -26.34 40.20 -57.93
C LEU A 28 -27.68 39.88 -58.63
N GLY A 29 -28.80 40.21 -57.99
CA GLY A 29 -30.15 40.12 -58.57
C GLY A 29 -31.12 39.26 -57.75
N THR A 30 -32.30 38.99 -58.29
CA THR A 30 -33.31 38.12 -57.66
C THR A 30 -33.02 36.66 -58.01
N PHE A 31 -32.89 35.82 -56.99
CA PHE A 31 -32.64 34.38 -57.11
C PHE A 31 -33.94 33.56 -57.14
N VAL A 32 -34.89 33.89 -56.27
CA VAL A 32 -36.25 33.31 -56.25
C VAL A 32 -37.26 34.46 -56.20
N ASP A 33 -38.33 34.39 -56.99
CA ASP A 33 -39.49 35.29 -56.92
C ASP A 33 -40.75 34.43 -56.79
N LEU A 34 -41.40 34.52 -55.64
CA LEU A 34 -42.62 33.76 -55.32
C LEU A 34 -43.90 34.53 -55.70
N GLY A 35 -43.80 35.81 -56.07
CA GLY A 35 -44.97 36.69 -56.13
C GLY A 35 -45.55 36.95 -54.74
N GLY A 36 -46.88 36.94 -54.58
CA GLY A 36 -47.53 37.27 -53.30
C GLY A 36 -47.39 36.20 -52.21
N GLY A 37 -47.50 36.60 -50.94
CA GLY A 37 -47.41 35.72 -49.78
C GLY A 37 -46.59 36.33 -48.65
N SER A 38 -46.20 35.52 -47.68
CA SER A 38 -45.24 35.87 -46.62
C SER A 38 -44.37 34.66 -46.29
N ALA A 39 -43.07 34.89 -46.09
CA ALA A 39 -42.10 33.87 -45.72
C ALA A 39 -41.32 34.30 -44.48
N SER A 40 -40.88 33.31 -43.69
CA SER A 40 -40.28 33.52 -42.38
C SER A 40 -38.78 33.24 -42.35
N ALA A 41 -38.31 32.22 -43.06
CA ALA A 41 -36.92 31.79 -43.06
C ALA A 41 -36.51 31.17 -44.40
N ILE A 42 -35.20 31.22 -44.67
CA ILE A 42 -34.55 30.50 -45.78
C ILE A 42 -33.30 29.80 -45.28
N GLU A 43 -32.98 28.64 -45.85
CA GLU A 43 -31.77 27.89 -45.51
C GLU A 43 -31.34 26.99 -46.66
N PHE A 44 -30.03 26.82 -46.87
CA PHE A 44 -29.52 25.83 -47.81
C PHE A 44 -29.35 24.48 -47.10
N GLY A 45 -29.95 23.44 -47.66
CA GLY A 45 -29.81 22.08 -47.15
C GLY A 45 -28.46 21.44 -47.48
N PRO A 46 -28.12 20.33 -46.81
CA PRO A 46 -26.91 19.55 -47.05
C PRO A 46 -26.85 18.95 -48.48
N ASP A 47 -28.00 18.86 -49.14
CA ASP A 47 -28.13 18.43 -50.54
C ASP A 47 -27.87 19.55 -51.56
N GLY A 48 -27.53 20.75 -51.09
CA GLY A 48 -27.26 21.92 -51.92
C GLY A 48 -28.49 22.63 -52.46
N ASN A 49 -29.71 22.29 -52.02
CA ASN A 49 -30.95 22.97 -52.41
C ASN A 49 -31.34 24.09 -51.43
N LEU A 50 -32.10 25.07 -51.90
CA LEU A 50 -32.59 26.17 -51.07
C LEU A 50 -34.00 25.84 -50.56
N TYR A 51 -34.20 25.96 -49.25
CA TYR A 51 -35.45 25.72 -48.56
C TYR A 51 -36.01 27.03 -48.03
N LEU A 52 -37.33 27.21 -48.12
CA LEU A 52 -38.00 28.46 -47.77
C LEU A 52 -39.28 28.16 -46.99
N ALA A 53 -39.36 28.66 -45.76
CA ALA A 53 -40.51 28.50 -44.87
C ALA A 53 -41.58 29.55 -45.17
N THR A 54 -42.82 29.13 -45.37
CA THR A 54 -43.94 30.02 -45.72
C THR A 54 -44.89 30.23 -44.54
N VAL A 55 -45.33 31.48 -44.37
CA VAL A 55 -46.24 31.92 -43.29
C VAL A 55 -47.71 31.76 -43.72
N SER A 56 -48.00 31.84 -45.02
CA SER A 56 -49.32 31.60 -45.61
C SER A 56 -49.21 30.48 -46.65
N ASP A 57 -49.97 29.40 -46.44
CA ASP A 57 -49.97 28.13 -47.18
C ASP A 57 -48.85 27.12 -46.81
N ALA A 58 -48.97 26.60 -45.58
CA ALA A 58 -48.79 25.20 -45.16
C ALA A 58 -47.47 24.45 -45.45
N GLY A 59 -46.29 25.07 -45.31
CA GLY A 59 -45.06 24.28 -45.16
C GLY A 59 -43.72 24.94 -45.49
N VAL A 60 -42.81 24.12 -46.03
CA VAL A 60 -41.47 24.50 -46.49
C VAL A 60 -41.38 24.17 -47.98
N LEU A 61 -41.03 25.17 -48.80
CA LEU A 61 -40.81 25.03 -50.24
C LEU A 61 -39.34 24.71 -50.54
N ARG A 62 -39.09 23.94 -51.60
CA ARG A 62 -37.75 23.56 -52.08
C ARG A 62 -37.47 24.18 -53.44
N PHE A 63 -36.27 24.71 -53.61
CA PHE A 63 -35.74 25.30 -54.83
C PHE A 63 -34.38 24.71 -55.16
N ASN A 64 -34.06 24.66 -56.44
CA ASN A 64 -32.74 24.26 -56.87
C ASN A 64 -31.71 25.30 -56.43
N GLY A 65 -30.76 24.90 -55.59
CA GLY A 65 -29.85 25.86 -54.95
C GLY A 65 -28.79 26.47 -55.87
N THR A 66 -28.74 26.07 -57.15
CA THR A 66 -27.90 26.72 -58.17
C THR A 66 -28.67 27.68 -59.06
N THR A 67 -29.93 27.35 -59.39
CA THR A 67 -30.70 28.05 -60.42
C THR A 67 -31.90 28.84 -59.88
N GLY A 68 -32.29 28.61 -58.62
CA GLY A 68 -33.47 29.22 -58.02
C GLY A 68 -34.80 28.69 -58.55
N GLN A 69 -34.78 27.66 -59.41
CA GLN A 69 -36.00 27.08 -59.96
C GLN A 69 -36.78 26.29 -58.90
N PRO A 70 -38.12 26.40 -58.84
CA PRO A 70 -38.93 25.67 -57.88
C PRO A 70 -38.84 24.16 -58.11
N MET A 71 -38.61 23.41 -57.04
CA MET A 71 -38.52 21.94 -57.06
C MET A 71 -39.72 21.25 -56.39
N GLY A 72 -40.59 22.01 -55.74
CA GLY A 72 -41.81 21.52 -55.09
C GLY A 72 -41.82 21.81 -53.59
N VAL A 73 -42.63 21.06 -52.86
CA VAL A 73 -42.83 21.21 -51.41
C VAL A 73 -41.91 20.23 -50.67
N ALA A 74 -41.06 20.74 -49.79
CA ALA A 74 -40.15 19.95 -48.95
C ALA A 74 -40.85 19.34 -47.75
N ALA A 75 -41.76 20.08 -47.13
CA ALA A 75 -42.56 19.61 -46.00
C ALA A 75 -43.92 20.32 -46.06
N SER A 76 -45.02 19.58 -45.96
CA SER A 76 -46.38 20.15 -45.82
C SER A 76 -47.31 19.17 -45.12
N GLY A 77 -48.34 19.69 -44.45
CA GLY A 77 -49.30 18.85 -43.72
C GLY A 77 -48.75 18.30 -42.39
N ASN A 78 -49.61 17.56 -41.66
CA ASN A 78 -49.35 17.00 -40.31
C ASN A 78 -49.23 18.02 -39.15
N GLY A 79 -49.87 19.18 -39.29
CA GLY A 79 -50.05 20.11 -38.16
C GLY A 79 -49.08 21.28 -38.11
N ILE A 80 -48.27 21.54 -39.14
CA ILE A 80 -47.63 22.86 -39.30
C ILE A 80 -48.73 23.92 -39.45
N ARG A 81 -48.86 24.78 -38.46
CA ARG A 81 -49.77 25.93 -38.39
C ARG A 81 -49.14 27.14 -39.07
N ARG A 82 -47.87 27.41 -38.76
CA ARG A 82 -47.09 28.51 -39.33
C ARG A 82 -45.61 28.18 -39.25
N ALA A 83 -44.99 27.89 -40.40
CA ALA A 83 -43.57 27.57 -40.44
C ALA A 83 -42.75 28.82 -40.08
N GLY A 84 -41.97 28.75 -39.01
CA GLY A 84 -41.00 29.76 -38.59
C GLY A 84 -39.62 29.43 -39.15
N GLY A 85 -38.59 29.51 -38.30
CA GLY A 85 -37.25 29.04 -38.61
C GLY A 85 -37.22 27.57 -39.02
N ILE A 86 -36.23 27.25 -39.84
CA ILE A 86 -35.89 25.89 -40.25
C ILE A 86 -34.41 25.65 -39.96
N SER A 87 -34.06 24.40 -39.66
CA SER A 87 -32.67 23.97 -39.50
C SER A 87 -32.51 22.51 -39.96
N PHE A 88 -31.33 22.17 -40.47
CA PHE A 88 -30.95 20.78 -40.75
C PHE A 88 -30.18 20.20 -39.57
N GLY A 89 -30.66 19.08 -39.04
CA GLY A 89 -29.97 18.37 -37.95
C GLY A 89 -28.75 17.59 -38.44
N PRO A 90 -27.85 17.20 -37.53
CA PRO A 90 -26.71 16.34 -37.84
C PRO A 90 -27.13 14.95 -38.35
N ASP A 91 -28.39 14.54 -38.10
CA ASP A 91 -29.01 13.33 -38.63
C ASP A 91 -29.50 13.47 -40.10
N GLY A 92 -29.29 14.65 -40.71
CA GLY A 92 -29.72 14.97 -42.07
C GLY A 92 -31.22 15.18 -42.24
N LYS A 93 -31.97 15.34 -41.13
CA LYS A 93 -33.42 15.61 -41.15
C LYS A 93 -33.71 17.12 -41.13
N LEU A 94 -34.91 17.49 -41.58
CA LEU A 94 -35.39 18.87 -41.58
C LEU A 94 -36.21 19.14 -40.32
N TYR A 95 -35.81 20.14 -39.55
CA TYR A 95 -36.49 20.59 -38.34
C TYR A 95 -37.18 21.91 -38.63
N VAL A 96 -38.48 21.96 -38.34
CA VAL A 96 -39.33 23.10 -38.67
C VAL A 96 -39.97 23.62 -37.39
N LEU A 97 -39.74 24.90 -37.09
CA LEU A 97 -40.46 25.59 -36.03
C LEU A 97 -41.91 25.79 -36.46
N ASP A 98 -42.83 25.31 -35.65
CA ASP A 98 -44.27 25.50 -35.84
C ASP A 98 -44.82 26.45 -34.78
N SER A 99 -44.97 27.72 -35.15
CA SER A 99 -45.40 28.80 -34.24
C SER A 99 -46.93 28.93 -34.21
N ASP A 100 -47.50 29.18 -33.03
CA ASP A 100 -48.91 29.56 -32.87
C ASP A 100 -49.07 31.06 -33.12
N SER A 101 -50.02 31.49 -33.94
CA SER A 101 -50.18 32.92 -34.26
C SER A 101 -50.76 33.76 -33.09
N VAL A 102 -50.98 33.15 -31.92
CA VAL A 102 -51.60 33.76 -30.75
C VAL A 102 -50.52 34.07 -29.70
N ILE A 103 -50.25 35.36 -29.52
CA ILE A 103 -49.29 35.85 -28.50
C ILE A 103 -49.77 35.36 -27.11
N ASN A 104 -48.89 34.68 -26.35
CA ASN A 104 -49.09 34.14 -25.00
C ASN A 104 -49.76 32.75 -24.87
N THR A 105 -49.88 31.96 -25.94
CA THR A 105 -50.12 30.52 -25.80
C THR A 105 -48.77 29.82 -25.87
N SER A 106 -48.30 29.16 -24.82
CA SER A 106 -47.05 28.37 -24.82
C SER A 106 -47.20 27.11 -25.70
N ALA A 107 -47.49 27.31 -26.98
CA ALA A 107 -47.96 26.31 -27.92
C ALA A 107 -46.98 26.10 -29.07
N ASP A 108 -45.86 26.83 -29.12
CA ASP A 108 -44.81 26.64 -30.13
C ASP A 108 -44.12 25.29 -29.95
N ARG A 109 -43.73 24.68 -31.06
CA ARG A 109 -43.14 23.34 -31.08
C ARG A 109 -42.19 23.19 -32.27
N VAL A 110 -41.33 22.17 -32.22
CA VAL A 110 -40.44 21.82 -33.34
C VAL A 110 -40.88 20.49 -33.91
N LEU A 111 -41.12 20.44 -35.22
CA LEU A 111 -41.55 19.26 -35.97
C LEU A 111 -40.39 18.77 -36.82
N ARG A 112 -40.19 17.44 -36.90
CA ARG A 112 -39.09 16.83 -37.66
C ARG A 112 -39.62 16.09 -38.89
N PHE A 113 -38.94 16.25 -40.02
CA PHE A 113 -39.34 15.70 -41.32
C PHE A 113 -38.18 14.96 -42.00
N ASP A 114 -38.53 13.92 -42.75
CA ASP A 114 -37.59 13.23 -43.62
C ASP A 114 -37.34 14.05 -44.89
N LEU A 115 -36.09 14.42 -45.12
CA LEU A 115 -35.70 15.32 -46.21
C LEU A 115 -35.91 14.73 -47.61
N ASN A 116 -35.82 13.41 -47.73
CA ASN A 116 -35.90 12.72 -49.03
C ASN A 116 -37.36 12.54 -49.47
N THR A 117 -38.25 12.26 -48.53
CA THR A 117 -39.66 11.96 -48.78
C THR A 117 -40.61 13.10 -48.46
N GLY A 118 -40.16 14.09 -47.68
CA GLY A 118 -40.99 15.17 -47.13
C GLY A 118 -41.99 14.72 -46.06
N ALA A 119 -41.85 13.49 -45.56
CA ALA A 119 -42.76 12.90 -44.59
C ALA A 119 -42.50 13.44 -43.18
N PHE A 120 -43.57 13.71 -42.43
CA PHE A 120 -43.50 14.00 -41.00
C PHE A 120 -43.01 12.76 -40.25
N ILE A 121 -42.02 12.95 -39.36
CA ILE A 121 -41.47 11.90 -38.51
C ILE A 121 -42.15 11.98 -37.14
N ASP A 122 -41.92 13.07 -36.42
CA ASP A 122 -42.42 13.27 -35.06
C ASP A 122 -42.41 14.75 -34.62
N GLN A 123 -43.06 15.00 -33.48
CA GLN A 123 -42.97 16.27 -32.77
C GLN A 123 -41.73 16.22 -31.88
N PHE A 124 -40.64 16.80 -32.38
CA PHE A 124 -39.33 16.75 -31.75
C PHE A 124 -39.29 17.53 -30.43
N VAL A 125 -39.74 18.79 -30.44
CA VAL A 125 -39.94 19.57 -29.20
C VAL A 125 -41.43 19.74 -28.96
N ALA A 126 -41.90 19.35 -27.77
CA ALA A 126 -43.31 19.40 -27.40
C ALA A 126 -43.82 20.83 -27.09
N PRO A 127 -45.13 21.12 -27.29
CA PRO A 127 -45.73 22.37 -26.87
C PRO A 127 -45.61 22.55 -25.35
N GLY A 128 -45.52 23.80 -24.90
CA GLY A 128 -45.31 24.16 -23.50
C GLY A 128 -43.84 24.48 -23.16
N GLN A 129 -42.90 24.15 -24.05
CA GLN A 129 -41.47 24.37 -23.86
C GLN A 129 -40.94 25.63 -24.56
N LEU A 130 -41.72 26.20 -25.48
CA LEU A 130 -41.37 27.37 -26.30
C LEU A 130 -42.54 28.36 -26.31
N ASN A 131 -42.23 29.66 -26.37
CA ASN A 131 -43.24 30.72 -26.47
C ASN A 131 -42.73 31.90 -27.30
N ASP A 132 -43.36 32.13 -28.47
CA ASP A 132 -42.99 33.16 -29.44
C ASP A 132 -41.56 32.94 -29.99
N ALA A 133 -41.22 31.68 -30.27
CA ALA A 133 -39.94 31.34 -30.89
C ALA A 133 -39.97 31.69 -32.39
N LEU A 134 -38.83 32.16 -32.92
CA LEU A 134 -38.71 32.59 -34.32
C LEU A 134 -37.73 31.76 -35.15
N TYR A 135 -36.56 31.43 -34.61
CA TYR A 135 -35.51 30.67 -35.29
C TYR A 135 -35.06 29.46 -34.45
N LEU A 136 -34.32 28.54 -35.06
CA LEU A 136 -33.65 27.44 -34.39
C LEU A 136 -32.32 27.14 -35.08
N THR A 137 -31.34 26.64 -34.34
CA THR A 137 -30.08 26.14 -34.90
C THR A 137 -29.58 24.94 -34.14
N PHE A 138 -28.90 24.03 -34.83
CA PHE A 138 -28.03 23.07 -34.17
C PHE A 138 -26.67 23.71 -33.88
N GLY A 139 -26.15 23.50 -32.67
CA GLY A 139 -24.81 23.91 -32.29
C GLY A 139 -23.75 22.86 -32.66
N PRO A 140 -22.45 23.18 -32.53
CA PRO A 140 -21.34 22.26 -32.81
C PRO A 140 -21.30 21.06 -31.85
N ASP A 141 -22.04 21.12 -30.75
CA ASP A 141 -22.25 20.04 -29.79
C ASP A 141 -23.43 19.13 -30.15
N ASN A 142 -23.98 19.27 -31.37
CA ASN A 142 -25.15 18.58 -31.88
C ASN A 142 -26.43 18.81 -31.08
N GLN A 143 -26.50 19.84 -30.22
CA GLN A 143 -27.71 20.19 -29.48
C GLN A 143 -28.54 21.24 -30.22
N LEU A 144 -29.85 21.28 -29.96
CA LEU A 144 -30.76 22.22 -30.59
C LEU A 144 -30.95 23.46 -29.72
N TYR A 145 -30.72 24.64 -30.28
CA TYR A 145 -30.84 25.93 -29.62
C TYR A 145 -31.98 26.73 -30.23
N VAL A 146 -32.86 27.25 -29.38
CA VAL A 146 -34.07 27.97 -29.80
C VAL A 146 -34.21 29.25 -28.97
N PRO A 147 -34.10 30.44 -29.59
CA PRO A 147 -34.47 31.69 -28.94
C PRO A 147 -35.95 31.70 -28.55
N ASP A 148 -36.22 32.02 -27.29
CA ASP A 148 -37.55 32.09 -26.69
C ASP A 148 -37.83 33.53 -26.26
N ILE A 149 -38.68 34.21 -27.03
CA ILE A 149 -38.86 35.66 -26.90
C ILE A 149 -39.70 36.01 -25.67
N GLN A 150 -40.63 35.18 -25.23
CA GLN A 150 -41.53 35.52 -24.11
C GLN A 150 -41.08 34.95 -22.76
N HIS A 151 -40.26 33.90 -22.73
CA HIS A 151 -39.59 33.46 -21.51
C HIS A 151 -38.26 34.21 -21.35
N PHE A 152 -38.35 35.46 -20.89
CA PHE A 152 -37.18 36.25 -20.50
C PHE A 152 -36.15 36.52 -21.62
N HIS A 153 -36.55 36.40 -22.90
CA HIS A 153 -35.62 36.56 -24.04
C HIS A 153 -34.42 35.59 -23.96
N ASP A 154 -34.69 34.37 -23.49
CA ASP A 154 -33.69 33.33 -23.29
C ASP A 154 -33.34 32.60 -24.59
N VAL A 155 -32.24 31.85 -24.57
CA VAL A 155 -31.95 30.80 -25.54
C VAL A 155 -32.11 29.46 -24.84
N ARG A 156 -33.09 28.67 -25.27
CA ARG A 156 -33.35 27.33 -24.72
C ARG A 156 -32.54 26.27 -25.45
N ARG A 157 -32.01 25.31 -24.71
CA ARG A 157 -31.23 24.17 -25.22
C ARG A 157 -32.02 22.88 -25.08
N PHE A 158 -32.07 22.10 -26.16
CA PHE A 158 -32.73 20.82 -26.25
C PHE A 158 -31.76 19.76 -26.74
N ASN A 159 -31.99 18.51 -26.33
CA ASN A 159 -31.23 17.37 -26.78
C ASN A 159 -31.44 17.20 -28.29
N GLY A 160 -30.38 17.24 -29.08
CA GLY A 160 -30.47 17.21 -30.54
C GLY A 160 -30.82 15.85 -31.14
N THR A 161 -30.81 14.79 -30.33
CA THR A 161 -31.25 13.44 -30.74
C THR A 161 -32.69 13.16 -30.33
N THR A 162 -33.09 13.59 -29.14
CA THR A 162 -34.39 13.22 -28.52
C THR A 162 -35.39 14.36 -28.42
N GLY A 163 -34.94 15.61 -28.52
CA GLY A 163 -35.77 16.81 -28.35
C GLY A 163 -36.13 17.15 -26.89
N ALA A 164 -35.56 16.43 -25.92
CA ALA A 164 -35.75 16.71 -24.49
C ALA A 164 -35.16 18.06 -24.08
N PHE A 165 -35.84 18.82 -23.21
CA PHE A 165 -35.32 20.10 -22.70
C PHE A 165 -34.12 19.87 -21.79
N LEU A 166 -32.98 20.49 -22.11
CA LEU A 166 -31.72 20.37 -21.35
C LEU A 166 -31.48 21.57 -20.42
N GLY A 167 -32.14 22.71 -20.67
CA GLY A 167 -32.02 23.91 -19.84
C GLY A 167 -31.98 25.19 -20.64
N VAL A 168 -31.71 26.30 -19.96
CA VAL A 168 -31.48 27.61 -20.58
C VAL A 168 -29.98 27.76 -20.86
N PHE A 169 -29.62 27.88 -22.14
CA PHE A 169 -28.24 28.12 -22.58
C PHE A 169 -27.80 29.54 -22.25
N ALA A 170 -28.62 30.53 -22.58
CA ALA A 170 -28.35 31.92 -22.27
C ALA A 170 -29.61 32.55 -21.67
N ASN A 171 -29.50 33.07 -20.45
CA ASN A 171 -30.61 33.67 -19.71
C ASN A 171 -30.57 35.20 -19.85
N SER A 172 -31.55 35.78 -20.55
CA SER A 172 -31.63 37.21 -20.89
C SER A 172 -30.26 37.85 -21.20
N PRO A 173 -29.45 37.31 -22.14
CA PRO A 173 -28.05 37.72 -22.30
C PRO A 173 -27.87 39.16 -22.79
N ASP A 174 -28.91 39.81 -23.34
CA ASP A 174 -28.86 41.23 -23.67
C ASP A 174 -29.07 42.09 -22.42
N PRO A 175 -28.09 42.92 -21.99
CA PRO A 175 -28.24 43.79 -20.84
C PRO A 175 -29.39 44.81 -20.96
N SER A 176 -29.81 45.12 -22.19
CA SER A 176 -30.94 46.00 -22.47
C SER A 176 -32.27 45.26 -22.57
N ASN A 177 -32.28 43.95 -22.32
CA ASN A 177 -33.45 43.08 -22.34
C ASN A 177 -34.20 43.16 -23.67
N ASN A 178 -33.46 43.22 -24.78
CA ASN A 178 -34.06 43.12 -26.10
C ASN A 178 -34.37 41.66 -26.43
N PRO A 179 -35.41 41.40 -27.25
CA PRO A 179 -35.69 40.06 -27.75
C PRO A 179 -34.52 39.53 -28.60
N ILE A 180 -34.24 38.24 -28.43
CA ILE A 180 -33.31 37.51 -29.30
C ILE A 180 -34.12 36.93 -30.45
N PHE A 181 -33.79 37.34 -31.67
CA PHE A 181 -34.46 36.88 -32.87
C PHE A 181 -33.82 35.61 -33.41
N ASP A 182 -32.48 35.56 -33.45
CA ASP A 182 -31.72 34.49 -34.09
C ASP A 182 -30.45 34.18 -33.28
N ILE A 183 -29.95 32.96 -33.41
CA ILE A 183 -28.67 32.54 -32.83
C ILE A 183 -27.93 31.64 -33.81
N GLN A 184 -26.64 31.89 -33.99
CA GLN A 184 -25.76 31.11 -34.87
C GLN A 184 -24.40 30.91 -34.22
N PHE A 185 -23.79 29.75 -34.43
CA PHE A 185 -22.43 29.47 -33.96
C PHE A 185 -21.41 29.88 -35.04
N GLY A 186 -20.44 30.68 -34.63
CA GLY A 186 -19.36 31.14 -35.50
C GLY A 186 -18.23 30.11 -35.63
N PRO A 187 -17.38 30.24 -36.66
CA PRO A 187 -16.21 29.38 -36.86
C PRO A 187 -15.13 29.55 -35.79
N ASP A 188 -15.26 30.54 -34.92
CA ASP A 188 -14.43 30.76 -33.74
C ASP A 188 -14.93 30.01 -32.50
N GLY A 189 -15.98 29.19 -32.65
CA GLY A 189 -16.59 28.41 -31.57
C GLY A 189 -17.49 29.21 -30.63
N ASN A 190 -17.70 30.51 -30.87
CA ASN A 190 -18.62 31.34 -30.09
C ASN A 190 -20.04 31.32 -30.66
N ALA A 191 -21.03 31.56 -29.81
CA ALA A 191 -22.40 31.76 -30.25
C ALA A 191 -22.67 33.25 -30.47
N TYR A 192 -23.44 33.60 -31.50
CA TYR A 192 -23.78 34.97 -31.84
C TYR A 192 -25.29 35.12 -31.86
N ALA A 193 -25.83 35.99 -31.01
CA ALA A 193 -27.25 36.22 -30.83
C ALA A 193 -27.66 37.55 -31.45
N ALA A 194 -28.63 37.54 -32.37
CA ALA A 194 -29.19 38.74 -32.99
C ALA A 194 -30.29 39.31 -32.11
N THR A 195 -30.16 40.57 -31.70
CA THR A 195 -31.14 41.25 -30.84
C THR A 195 -31.61 42.57 -31.45
N GLY A 196 -32.67 43.14 -30.87
CA GLY A 196 -33.12 44.50 -31.19
C GLY A 196 -32.07 45.60 -30.93
N GLY A 197 -31.01 45.30 -30.17
CA GLY A 197 -29.93 46.21 -29.80
C GLY A 197 -28.55 45.89 -30.40
N GLY A 198 -28.39 44.77 -31.09
CA GLY A 198 -27.16 44.47 -31.83
C GLY A 198 -26.97 42.99 -32.13
N ILE A 199 -25.73 42.61 -32.39
CA ILE A 199 -25.29 41.21 -32.34
C ILE A 199 -24.47 41.04 -31.07
N LEU A 200 -24.90 40.15 -30.19
CA LEU A 200 -24.15 39.76 -29.00
C LEU A 200 -23.26 38.58 -29.35
N ARG A 201 -22.04 38.55 -28.81
CA ARG A 201 -21.17 37.38 -28.83
C ARG A 201 -21.21 36.72 -27.45
N LEU A 202 -21.56 35.45 -27.44
CA LEU A 202 -21.70 34.60 -26.28
C LEU A 202 -20.64 33.51 -26.35
N ASP A 203 -20.21 33.06 -25.19
CA ASP A 203 -19.39 31.86 -25.05
C ASP A 203 -20.19 30.67 -25.59
N GLY A 204 -19.64 29.94 -26.57
CA GLY A 204 -20.36 28.88 -27.28
C GLY A 204 -20.67 27.65 -26.42
N GLU A 205 -19.98 27.47 -25.30
CA GLU A 205 -20.19 26.33 -24.40
C GLU A 205 -21.16 26.67 -23.27
N THR A 206 -20.99 27.85 -22.68
CA THR A 206 -21.71 28.26 -21.46
C THR A 206 -22.86 29.23 -21.72
N GLY A 207 -22.95 29.83 -22.91
CA GLY A 207 -23.94 30.84 -23.27
C GLY A 207 -23.76 32.18 -22.56
N ARG A 208 -22.66 32.37 -21.83
CA ARG A 208 -22.33 33.60 -21.12
C ARG A 208 -22.03 34.73 -22.11
N LEU A 209 -22.61 35.91 -21.90
CA LEU A 209 -22.27 37.10 -22.66
C LEU A 209 -20.77 37.41 -22.56
N LEU A 210 -20.10 37.50 -23.72
CA LEU A 210 -18.72 37.96 -23.84
C LEU A 210 -18.70 39.46 -24.09
N ASP A 211 -19.35 39.91 -25.17
CA ASP A 211 -19.47 41.32 -25.53
C ASP A 211 -20.57 41.57 -26.57
N THR A 212 -20.84 42.85 -26.85
CA THR A 212 -21.60 43.26 -28.04
C THR A 212 -20.66 43.30 -29.23
N PHE A 213 -20.88 42.41 -30.20
CA PHE A 213 -20.06 42.27 -31.40
C PHE A 213 -20.34 43.37 -32.43
N VAL A 214 -21.62 43.72 -32.61
CA VAL A 214 -22.07 44.78 -33.53
C VAL A 214 -23.18 45.59 -32.89
N ASP A 215 -23.05 46.92 -32.84
CA ASP A 215 -24.09 47.84 -32.39
C ASP A 215 -25.14 48.10 -33.50
N GLY A 216 -26.42 48.18 -33.14
CA GLY A 216 -27.52 48.51 -34.09
C GLY A 216 -28.70 47.55 -33.97
N THR A 217 -29.63 47.55 -34.92
CA THR A 217 -30.70 46.52 -34.95
C THR A 217 -30.21 45.27 -35.70
N GLY A 218 -30.13 44.12 -35.03
CA GLY A 218 -29.86 42.82 -35.66
C GLY A 218 -31.15 42.13 -36.09
N GLY A 219 -31.17 41.52 -37.27
CA GLY A 219 -32.32 40.75 -37.79
C GLY A 219 -32.10 39.24 -37.79
N SER A 220 -31.03 38.78 -38.44
CA SER A 220 -30.57 37.38 -38.50
C SER A 220 -29.07 37.37 -38.77
N ILE A 221 -28.40 36.26 -38.43
CA ILE A 221 -26.95 36.08 -38.57
C ILE A 221 -26.68 34.92 -39.52
N THR A 222 -25.61 35.01 -40.31
CA THR A 222 -25.09 33.85 -41.05
C THR A 222 -23.58 33.99 -41.20
N PHE A 223 -22.85 32.89 -41.05
CA PHE A 223 -21.40 32.85 -41.22
C PHE A 223 -21.05 32.28 -42.60
N PHE A 224 -19.97 32.79 -43.19
CA PHE A 224 -19.35 32.11 -44.32
C PHE A 224 -18.65 30.84 -43.82
N PRO A 225 -18.73 29.71 -44.55
CA PRO A 225 -17.92 28.54 -44.20
C PRO A 225 -16.43 28.92 -44.18
N PRO A 226 -15.63 28.39 -43.24
CA PRO A 226 -14.20 28.69 -43.15
C PRO A 226 -13.52 28.38 -44.49
N GLN A 227 -12.80 29.37 -45.03
CA GLN A 227 -12.09 29.25 -46.30
C GLN A 227 -10.79 28.48 -46.08
N GLY A 228 -10.71 27.25 -46.60
CA GLY A 228 -9.51 26.41 -46.58
C GLY A 228 -9.78 25.06 -47.24
N PRO A 229 -8.76 24.33 -47.72
CA PRO A 229 -8.96 22.96 -48.19
C PRO A 229 -9.51 22.10 -47.04
N ALA A 230 -10.53 21.28 -47.31
CA ALA A 230 -11.08 20.38 -46.31
C ALA A 230 -9.98 19.47 -45.72
N THR A 231 -9.91 19.43 -44.40
CA THR A 231 -9.07 18.51 -43.63
C THR A 231 -9.92 17.47 -42.92
N ASP A 232 -9.33 16.41 -42.39
CA ASP A 232 -10.03 15.33 -41.69
C ASP A 232 -9.15 14.99 -40.50
N LEU A 233 -9.49 15.52 -39.31
CA LEU A 233 -8.85 15.09 -38.07
C LEU A 233 -9.53 13.82 -37.59
N SER A 234 -8.83 13.01 -36.81
CA SER A 234 -9.45 11.88 -36.13
C SER A 234 -8.62 11.48 -34.93
N VAL A 235 -9.28 11.10 -33.84
CA VAL A 235 -8.59 10.43 -32.74
C VAL A 235 -8.37 8.98 -33.18
N SER A 236 -7.10 8.56 -33.19
CA SER A 236 -6.67 7.29 -33.80
C SER A 236 -6.25 6.23 -32.77
N SER A 237 -5.86 6.63 -31.56
CA SER A 237 -5.65 5.73 -30.42
C SER A 237 -5.76 6.48 -29.10
N ILE A 238 -6.22 5.78 -28.07
CA ILE A 238 -6.24 6.24 -26.68
C ILE A 238 -5.64 5.14 -25.83
N ASP A 239 -4.57 5.45 -25.12
CA ASP A 239 -3.88 4.60 -24.16
C ASP A 239 -4.17 5.12 -22.75
N ILE A 240 -4.90 4.32 -21.99
CA ILE A 240 -5.27 4.58 -20.59
C ILE A 240 -4.60 3.57 -19.66
N PRO A 241 -4.29 3.93 -18.41
CA PRO A 241 -3.89 2.97 -17.40
C PRO A 241 -5.07 2.04 -17.10
N VAL A 242 -4.75 0.79 -16.78
CA VAL A 242 -5.74 -0.24 -16.44
C VAL A 242 -6.46 0.02 -15.11
N GLY A 243 -6.01 0.99 -14.34
CA GLY A 243 -6.76 1.56 -13.22
C GLY A 243 -5.97 2.63 -12.45
N VAL A 244 -6.67 3.40 -11.62
CA VAL A 244 -6.14 4.55 -10.89
C VAL A 244 -6.74 4.59 -9.49
N VAL A 245 -5.94 4.92 -8.48
CA VAL A 245 -6.43 5.07 -7.11
C VAL A 245 -7.01 6.48 -6.94
N GLN A 246 -8.19 6.60 -6.35
CA GLN A 246 -8.82 7.86 -6.02
C GLN A 246 -7.87 8.73 -5.18
N GLY A 247 -7.63 9.97 -5.62
CA GLY A 247 -6.67 10.88 -5.02
C GLY A 247 -5.27 10.89 -5.64
N ASN A 248 -4.98 10.01 -6.61
CA ASN A 248 -3.77 10.07 -7.43
C ASN A 248 -3.98 10.86 -8.74
N ASP A 249 -2.89 11.23 -9.40
CA ASP A 249 -2.91 11.75 -10.77
C ASP A 249 -3.20 10.62 -11.77
N LEU A 250 -4.06 10.90 -12.74
CA LEU A 250 -4.35 10.04 -13.89
C LEU A 250 -3.56 10.56 -15.09
N SER A 251 -2.95 9.67 -15.88
CA SER A 251 -2.26 10.02 -17.12
C SER A 251 -2.91 9.32 -18.30
N ILE A 252 -3.41 10.07 -19.28
CA ILE A 252 -4.06 9.54 -20.49
C ILE A 252 -3.25 9.99 -21.70
N THR A 253 -2.84 9.05 -22.55
CA THR A 253 -2.11 9.35 -23.78
C THR A 253 -3.00 9.08 -24.98
N TYR A 254 -3.02 9.96 -25.97
CA TYR A 254 -3.82 9.76 -27.18
C TYR A 254 -3.11 10.30 -28.42
N THR A 255 -3.52 9.79 -29.58
CA THR A 255 -2.95 10.19 -30.88
C THR A 255 -4.04 10.71 -31.81
N VAL A 256 -3.84 11.90 -32.37
CA VAL A 256 -4.71 12.49 -33.39
C VAL A 256 -4.00 12.49 -34.74
N THR A 257 -4.73 12.10 -35.79
CA THR A 257 -4.22 11.97 -37.17
C THR A 257 -5.01 12.86 -38.12
N ASN A 258 -4.33 13.57 -39.02
CA ASN A 258 -4.97 14.24 -40.16
C ASN A 258 -5.02 13.26 -41.35
N ASN A 259 -6.18 12.69 -41.64
CA ASN A 259 -6.38 11.71 -42.72
C ASN A 259 -6.47 12.33 -44.12
N SER A 260 -6.53 13.67 -44.22
CA SER A 260 -6.60 14.36 -45.50
C SER A 260 -5.21 14.56 -46.13
N ALA A 261 -5.18 14.94 -47.40
CA ALA A 261 -3.94 15.35 -48.08
C ALA A 261 -3.52 16.81 -47.77
N SER A 262 -4.41 17.57 -47.13
CA SER A 262 -4.26 19.01 -46.91
C SER A 262 -3.78 19.28 -45.48
N ALA A 263 -2.95 20.30 -45.29
CA ALA A 263 -2.58 20.74 -43.95
C ALA A 263 -3.74 21.49 -43.27
N THR A 264 -3.85 21.39 -41.94
CA THR A 264 -4.86 22.14 -41.18
C THR A 264 -4.65 23.65 -41.32
N VAL A 265 -5.75 24.39 -41.44
CA VAL A 265 -5.77 25.86 -41.53
C VAL A 265 -6.35 26.40 -40.22
N GLY A 266 -5.48 26.49 -39.23
CA GLY A 266 -5.75 26.94 -37.86
C GLY A 266 -4.43 26.81 -37.10
N ASN A 267 -4.10 27.77 -36.23
CA ASN A 267 -2.83 27.79 -35.50
C ASN A 267 -2.95 27.21 -34.08
N SER A 268 -4.16 26.91 -33.61
CA SER A 268 -4.39 26.19 -32.35
C SER A 268 -5.82 25.63 -32.28
N TRP A 269 -5.98 24.43 -31.70
CA TRP A 269 -7.26 23.84 -31.32
C TRP A 269 -7.13 23.09 -29.98
N ASP A 270 -8.24 22.82 -29.31
CA ASP A 270 -8.29 22.14 -28.02
C ASP A 270 -8.76 20.69 -28.18
N ASP A 271 -7.99 19.76 -27.63
CA ASP A 271 -8.35 18.37 -27.44
C ASP A 271 -8.81 18.17 -25.99
N VAL A 272 -9.95 17.52 -25.78
CA VAL A 272 -10.58 17.38 -24.45
C VAL A 272 -10.78 15.90 -24.10
N VAL A 273 -10.50 15.55 -22.85
CA VAL A 273 -10.63 14.18 -22.32
C VAL A 273 -11.76 14.14 -21.27
N TYR A 274 -12.64 13.14 -21.37
CA TYR A 274 -13.80 12.94 -20.49
C TYR A 274 -13.78 11.55 -19.84
N LEU A 275 -14.32 11.47 -18.62
CA LEU A 275 -14.63 10.23 -17.90
C LEU A 275 -16.15 10.04 -17.87
N SER A 276 -16.61 8.91 -18.37
CA SER A 276 -18.04 8.55 -18.41
C SER A 276 -18.31 7.26 -17.65
N THR A 277 -19.51 7.10 -17.11
CA THR A 277 -19.97 5.85 -16.46
C THR A 277 -20.61 4.85 -17.42
N ASP A 278 -20.78 5.21 -18.70
CA ASP A 278 -21.33 4.33 -19.74
C ASP A 278 -20.62 4.52 -21.09
N ASP A 279 -21.04 3.76 -22.10
CA ASP A 279 -20.42 3.74 -23.44
C ASP A 279 -20.98 4.83 -24.37
N VAL A 280 -21.72 5.80 -23.84
CA VAL A 280 -22.36 6.88 -24.60
C VAL A 280 -21.78 8.22 -24.17
N PHE A 281 -21.07 8.88 -25.08
CA PHE A 281 -20.63 10.25 -24.82
C PHE A 281 -21.83 11.21 -24.73
N ASP A 282 -22.02 11.85 -23.58
CA ASP A 282 -23.09 12.81 -23.33
C ASP A 282 -22.69 13.98 -22.39
N PRO A 283 -23.49 15.07 -22.30
CA PRO A 283 -23.13 16.25 -21.51
C PRO A 283 -23.01 16.05 -20.00
N THR A 284 -23.37 14.90 -19.46
CA THR A 284 -23.22 14.53 -18.04
C THR A 284 -21.86 13.93 -17.73
N ASP A 285 -21.06 13.60 -18.75
CA ASP A 285 -19.70 13.08 -18.61
C ASP A 285 -18.76 14.09 -17.98
N GLN A 286 -17.92 13.61 -17.07
CA GLN A 286 -17.02 14.46 -16.31
C GLN A 286 -15.79 14.79 -17.15
N GLU A 287 -15.58 16.08 -17.47
CA GLU A 287 -14.33 16.53 -18.07
C GLU A 287 -13.15 16.24 -17.11
N PHE A 288 -12.15 15.53 -17.62
CA PHE A 288 -10.90 15.24 -16.93
C PHE A 288 -9.87 16.36 -17.15
N GLY A 289 -9.78 16.86 -18.38
CA GLY A 289 -8.97 18.02 -18.72
C GLY A 289 -8.82 18.22 -20.24
N ARG A 290 -8.07 19.26 -20.61
CA ARG A 290 -7.89 19.71 -21.99
C ARG A 290 -6.44 20.05 -22.30
N ILE A 291 -6.01 19.79 -23.53
CA ILE A 291 -4.68 20.16 -24.07
C ILE A 291 -4.88 20.98 -25.33
N ALA A 292 -4.19 22.12 -25.41
CA ALA A 292 -4.15 22.93 -26.62
C ALA A 292 -3.05 22.43 -27.56
N HIS A 293 -3.42 21.95 -28.74
CA HIS A 293 -2.47 21.74 -29.82
C HIS A 293 -2.13 23.08 -30.48
N THR A 294 -0.85 23.32 -30.79
CA THR A 294 -0.39 24.55 -31.47
C THR A 294 0.42 24.23 -32.72
N GLY A 295 0.12 24.93 -33.81
CA GLY A 295 0.74 24.71 -35.11
C GLY A 295 -0.16 24.01 -36.13
N SER A 296 0.32 23.91 -37.38
CA SER A 296 -0.39 23.23 -38.47
C SER A 296 -0.02 21.75 -38.50
N LEU A 297 -1.01 20.87 -38.67
CA LEU A 297 -0.80 19.44 -38.89
C LEU A 297 -0.87 19.12 -40.38
N ALA A 298 0.25 18.67 -40.97
CA ALA A 298 0.31 18.30 -42.38
C ALA A 298 -0.61 17.11 -42.71
N GLY A 299 -1.04 17.01 -43.96
CA GLY A 299 -1.85 15.87 -44.41
C GLY A 299 -1.11 14.54 -44.25
N GLY A 300 -1.78 13.55 -43.65
CA GLY A 300 -1.22 12.25 -43.29
C GLY A 300 -0.30 12.23 -42.05
N ALA A 301 -0.09 13.38 -41.41
CA ALA A 301 0.69 13.46 -40.18
C ALA A 301 -0.19 13.18 -38.95
N ARG A 302 0.47 12.85 -37.84
CA ARG A 302 -0.15 12.60 -36.53
C ARG A 302 0.66 13.24 -35.43
N TYR A 303 0.01 13.53 -34.31
CA TYR A 303 0.67 13.92 -33.06
C TYR A 303 0.14 13.09 -31.90
N THR A 304 0.94 12.98 -30.85
CA THR A 304 0.62 12.23 -29.64
C THR A 304 0.80 13.16 -28.45
N GLU A 305 -0.22 13.25 -27.60
CA GLU A 305 -0.22 14.05 -26.38
C GLU A 305 -0.48 13.18 -25.16
N THR A 306 0.02 13.61 -24.01
CA THR A 306 -0.24 12.98 -22.71
C THR A 306 -0.81 14.03 -21.75
N LEU A 307 -2.05 13.79 -21.29
CA LEU A 307 -2.70 14.58 -20.25
C LEU A 307 -2.49 13.92 -18.89
N THR A 308 -1.74 14.58 -18.00
CA THR A 308 -1.59 14.18 -16.59
C THR A 308 -2.25 15.23 -15.70
N ALA A 309 -3.24 14.81 -14.91
CA ALA A 309 -3.95 15.67 -13.97
C ALA A 309 -4.46 14.87 -12.76
N PRO A 310 -4.67 15.52 -11.59
CA PRO A 310 -5.29 14.86 -10.43
C PRO A 310 -6.67 14.33 -10.80
N LEU A 311 -6.96 13.09 -10.43
CA LEU A 311 -8.26 12.48 -10.69
C LEU A 311 -9.37 13.32 -10.02
N PRO A 312 -10.41 13.75 -10.75
CA PRO A 312 -11.57 14.42 -10.16
C PRO A 312 -12.23 13.51 -9.12
N ASN A 313 -12.99 14.09 -8.18
CA ASN A 313 -13.67 13.31 -7.15
C ASN A 313 -14.86 12.53 -7.76
N VAL A 314 -14.56 11.41 -8.41
CA VAL A 314 -15.49 10.48 -9.05
C VAL A 314 -15.77 9.28 -8.15
N SER A 315 -16.91 8.61 -8.35
CA SER A 315 -17.24 7.36 -7.66
C SER A 315 -16.24 6.25 -8.00
N LEU A 316 -16.09 5.26 -7.12
CA LEU A 316 -15.29 4.06 -7.40
C LEU A 316 -15.97 3.20 -8.48
N GLY A 317 -15.19 2.51 -9.30
CA GLY A 317 -15.68 1.63 -10.36
C GLY A 317 -15.10 1.93 -11.75
N ASP A 318 -15.68 1.31 -12.77
CA ASP A 318 -15.22 1.40 -14.16
C ASP A 318 -15.74 2.67 -14.86
N PHE A 319 -14.87 3.32 -15.62
CA PHE A 319 -15.19 4.47 -16.46
C PHE A 319 -14.78 4.25 -17.91
N HIS A 320 -15.61 4.71 -18.84
CA HIS A 320 -15.21 4.93 -20.23
C HIS A 320 -14.41 6.23 -20.35
N VAL A 321 -13.46 6.26 -21.27
CA VAL A 321 -12.56 7.41 -21.45
C VAL A 321 -12.67 7.91 -22.88
N PHE A 322 -13.34 9.04 -23.05
CA PHE A 322 -13.53 9.67 -24.35
C PHE A 322 -12.48 10.75 -24.58
N VAL A 323 -11.89 10.78 -25.78
CA VAL A 323 -11.08 11.91 -26.25
C VAL A 323 -11.77 12.54 -27.44
N PHE A 324 -11.95 13.87 -27.39
CA PHE A 324 -12.54 14.68 -28.44
C PHE A 324 -11.51 15.69 -28.95
N ALA A 325 -10.98 15.46 -30.15
CA ALA A 325 -10.07 16.36 -30.84
C ALA A 325 -10.79 17.56 -31.46
N ASP A 326 -10.14 18.73 -31.46
CA ASP A 326 -10.71 19.99 -31.99
C ASP A 326 -12.16 20.24 -31.52
N ARG A 327 -12.39 20.16 -30.20
CA ARG A 327 -13.74 20.17 -29.60
C ARG A 327 -14.59 21.38 -30.00
N ARG A 328 -13.95 22.49 -30.41
CA ARG A 328 -14.59 23.75 -30.83
C ARG A 328 -14.78 23.88 -32.34
N ALA A 329 -14.43 22.85 -33.12
CA ALA A 329 -14.51 22.82 -34.57
C ALA A 329 -13.81 24.01 -35.24
N VAL A 330 -12.62 24.36 -34.75
CA VAL A 330 -11.81 25.48 -35.26
C VAL A 330 -11.18 25.12 -36.61
N VAL A 331 -10.88 23.84 -36.82
CA VAL A 331 -10.33 23.32 -38.07
C VAL A 331 -11.47 23.03 -39.04
N ASN A 332 -11.27 23.36 -40.33
CA ASN A 332 -12.24 23.04 -41.39
C ASN A 332 -12.27 21.53 -41.67
N ASP A 333 -12.96 20.82 -40.80
CA ASP A 333 -13.13 19.37 -40.81
C ASP A 333 -14.60 19.01 -41.06
N PRO A 334 -14.97 18.55 -42.27
CA PRO A 334 -16.33 18.10 -42.57
C PRO A 334 -16.62 16.69 -42.04
N ALA A 335 -15.65 15.98 -41.44
CA ALA A 335 -15.76 14.61 -40.97
C ALA A 335 -15.86 14.45 -39.45
N GLN A 336 -16.22 15.52 -38.70
CA GLN A 336 -16.12 15.67 -37.24
C GLN A 336 -16.54 14.51 -36.33
N LEU A 337 -17.36 13.56 -36.81
CA LEU A 337 -17.76 12.39 -36.01
C LEU A 337 -16.58 11.49 -35.63
N ASN A 338 -15.50 11.48 -36.42
CA ASN A 338 -14.30 10.69 -36.13
C ASN A 338 -13.29 11.43 -35.22
N ASN A 339 -13.61 12.65 -34.79
CA ASN A 339 -12.83 13.40 -33.80
C ASN A 339 -13.10 12.95 -32.36
N LEU A 340 -14.14 12.14 -32.15
CA LEU A 340 -14.45 11.52 -30.86
C LEU A 340 -14.14 10.03 -30.92
N LEU A 341 -13.38 9.54 -29.95
CA LEU A 341 -13.10 8.12 -29.77
C LEU A 341 -13.25 7.73 -28.30
N ASP A 342 -13.82 6.55 -28.05
CA ASP A 342 -13.76 5.88 -26.74
C ASP A 342 -12.52 4.99 -26.67
N ALA A 343 -11.90 4.93 -25.49
CA ALA A 343 -10.82 3.99 -25.22
C ALA A 343 -11.33 2.54 -25.39
N SER A 344 -10.47 1.65 -25.89
CA SER A 344 -10.86 0.25 -26.11
C SER A 344 -11.03 -0.56 -24.83
N ASN A 345 -10.59 -0.02 -23.68
CA ASN A 345 -10.71 -0.60 -22.35
C ASN A 345 -11.32 0.45 -21.42
N THR A 346 -11.90 0.02 -20.30
CA THR A 346 -12.37 0.92 -19.23
C THR A 346 -11.25 1.23 -18.23
N LEU A 347 -11.33 2.42 -17.61
CA LEU A 347 -10.49 2.87 -16.50
C LEU A 347 -11.16 2.51 -15.17
N GLU A 348 -10.57 1.62 -14.38
CA GLU A 348 -11.09 1.29 -13.04
C GLU A 348 -10.54 2.26 -11.97
N VAL A 349 -11.42 2.85 -11.16
CA VAL A 349 -11.05 3.74 -10.04
C VAL A 349 -11.12 3.00 -8.70
N PHE A 350 -9.96 2.84 -8.06
CA PHE A 350 -9.79 2.13 -6.78
C PHE A 350 -9.85 3.07 -5.56
N PRO A 351 -10.23 2.57 -4.38
CA PRO A 351 -10.01 3.30 -3.13
C PRO A 351 -8.49 3.36 -2.79
N PRO A 352 -8.03 4.33 -1.99
CA PRO A 352 -6.68 4.31 -1.43
C PRO A 352 -6.44 3.03 -0.62
N LEU A 353 -5.24 2.43 -0.74
CA LEU A 353 -4.79 1.38 0.19
C LEU A 353 -4.90 1.92 1.61
N ALA A 354 -5.66 1.21 2.46
CA ALA A 354 -5.94 1.66 3.81
C ALA A 354 -4.63 1.85 4.60
N SER A 355 -4.24 3.11 4.81
CA SER A 355 -3.43 3.43 5.97
C SER A 355 -4.29 3.17 7.19
N THR A 356 -3.90 2.20 8.03
CA THR A 356 -4.37 1.99 9.42
C THR A 356 -5.85 2.31 9.61
N HIS A 357 -6.69 1.28 9.54
CA HIS A 357 -8.03 1.19 10.13
C HIS A 357 -8.47 2.50 10.80
N ASP A 358 -9.20 3.33 10.06
CA ASP A 358 -10.16 4.19 10.74
C ASP A 358 -11.16 3.20 11.34
N PRO A 359 -11.22 3.03 12.67
CA PRO A 359 -12.20 2.15 13.26
C PRO A 359 -13.56 2.68 12.82
N LYS A 360 -14.21 1.97 11.89
CA LYS A 360 -15.63 2.16 11.64
C LYS A 360 -16.28 2.20 13.02
N HIS A 361 -16.96 3.29 13.34
CA HIS A 361 -17.72 3.41 14.57
C HIS A 361 -18.88 2.39 14.53
N SER A 362 -18.62 1.11 14.83
CA SER A 362 -19.58 0.03 14.59
C SER A 362 -19.62 -1.03 15.69
N ILE A 363 -20.79 -1.64 15.82
CA ILE A 363 -20.98 -2.96 16.43
C ILE A 363 -20.95 -4.00 15.31
N THR A 364 -20.61 -5.25 15.65
CA THR A 364 -20.62 -6.37 14.70
C THR A 364 -21.46 -7.51 15.26
N VAL A 365 -22.37 -8.09 14.49
CA VAL A 365 -23.17 -9.26 14.89
C VAL A 365 -22.75 -10.47 14.09
N GLY A 366 -22.49 -11.58 14.77
CA GLY A 366 -22.28 -12.85 14.10
C GLY A 366 -22.67 -14.08 14.91
N ARG A 367 -22.19 -15.25 14.48
CA ARG A 367 -22.51 -16.54 15.12
C ARG A 367 -21.27 -17.27 15.67
N THR A 368 -21.39 -18.54 16.03
CA THR A 368 -20.25 -19.45 16.19
C THR A 368 -20.01 -20.29 14.94
N LEU A 369 -21.06 -20.51 14.13
CA LEU A 369 -21.01 -21.12 12.80
C LEU A 369 -22.12 -20.49 11.94
N SER A 370 -21.85 -20.25 10.65
CA SER A 370 -22.87 -19.85 9.66
C SER A 370 -23.31 -21.02 8.76
N ALA A 371 -22.56 -22.12 8.77
CA ALA A 371 -22.94 -23.39 8.14
C ALA A 371 -22.82 -24.56 9.12
N TYR A 372 -23.87 -25.38 9.18
CA TYR A 372 -23.95 -26.60 9.98
C TYR A 372 -24.06 -27.82 9.08
N THR A 373 -23.72 -29.00 9.60
CA THR A 373 -23.80 -30.29 8.91
C THR A 373 -24.73 -31.26 9.65
N THR A 374 -25.08 -32.37 9.00
CA THR A 374 -25.85 -33.44 9.65
C THR A 374 -25.15 -34.09 10.85
N LYS A 375 -23.85 -33.86 11.08
CA LYS A 375 -23.14 -34.31 12.28
C LYS A 375 -23.40 -33.42 13.50
N ASP A 376 -23.76 -32.16 13.28
CA ASP A 376 -24.02 -31.19 14.36
C ASP A 376 -25.42 -31.39 14.98
N LEU A 377 -26.25 -32.22 14.34
CA LEU A 377 -27.57 -32.64 14.79
C LEU A 377 -27.47 -33.67 15.93
N VAL A 378 -27.93 -33.29 17.11
CA VAL A 378 -28.14 -34.20 18.24
C VAL A 378 -29.63 -34.33 18.50
N ASN A 379 -30.22 -35.51 18.27
CA ASN A 379 -31.66 -35.76 18.40
C ASN A 379 -32.53 -34.74 17.65
N ASN A 380 -32.21 -34.49 16.37
CA ASN A 380 -32.85 -33.45 15.55
C ASN A 380 -32.76 -32.02 16.10
N SER A 381 -31.85 -31.76 17.05
CA SER A 381 -31.62 -30.43 17.60
C SER A 381 -30.24 -29.90 17.23
N LEU A 382 -30.17 -28.58 17.14
CA LEU A 382 -28.97 -27.82 16.81
C LEU A 382 -28.76 -26.71 17.84
N ILE A 383 -27.50 -26.44 18.18
CA ILE A 383 -27.14 -25.32 19.05
C ILE A 383 -26.58 -24.19 18.18
N VAL A 384 -27.23 -23.04 18.25
CA VAL A 384 -26.86 -21.82 17.52
C VAL A 384 -26.47 -20.74 18.53
N THR A 385 -25.23 -20.27 18.46
CA THR A 385 -24.77 -19.18 19.32
C THR A 385 -24.61 -17.92 18.49
N TYR A 386 -25.28 -16.85 18.90
CA TYR A 386 -25.18 -15.51 18.34
C TYR A 386 -24.30 -14.65 19.24
N THR A 387 -23.42 -13.83 18.67
CA THR A 387 -22.51 -12.95 19.41
C THR A 387 -22.55 -11.55 18.82
N VAL A 388 -22.56 -10.53 19.68
CA VAL A 388 -22.41 -9.13 19.28
C VAL A 388 -21.12 -8.59 19.87
N TYR A 389 -20.33 -7.90 19.06
CA TYR A 389 -19.04 -7.28 19.39
C TYR A 389 -19.19 -5.76 19.38
N ASN A 390 -18.58 -5.09 20.36
CA ASN A 390 -18.37 -3.64 20.32
C ASN A 390 -16.94 -3.37 19.86
N GLU A 391 -16.75 -2.82 18.66
CA GLU A 391 -15.41 -2.66 18.06
C GLU A 391 -14.77 -1.30 18.38
N THR A 392 -15.33 -0.56 19.33
CA THR A 392 -14.97 0.83 19.55
C THR A 392 -14.47 1.10 20.96
N GLY A 393 -13.80 2.24 21.13
CA GLY A 393 -13.39 2.79 22.43
C GLY A 393 -14.55 3.33 23.29
N GLY A 394 -15.78 3.37 22.76
CA GLY A 394 -16.98 3.85 23.42
C GLY A 394 -17.87 2.73 23.95
N TYR A 395 -18.87 3.07 24.78
CA TYR A 395 -19.84 2.09 25.30
C TYR A 395 -21.01 1.91 24.34
N ALA A 396 -21.28 0.69 23.88
CA ALA A 396 -22.48 0.37 23.09
C ALA A 396 -23.68 0.16 24.03
N ARG A 397 -24.61 1.12 24.06
CA ARG A 397 -25.76 1.14 24.98
C ARG A 397 -27.06 0.71 24.31
N GLY A 398 -27.96 0.11 25.08
CA GLY A 398 -29.32 -0.23 24.63
C GLY A 398 -29.34 -1.33 23.57
N MET A 399 -28.42 -2.29 23.69
CA MET A 399 -28.19 -3.31 22.68
C MET A 399 -29.37 -4.27 22.58
N LEU A 400 -29.92 -4.39 21.38
CA LEU A 400 -30.95 -5.34 21.01
C LEU A 400 -30.39 -6.32 19.98
N LEU A 401 -30.57 -7.62 20.18
CA LEU A 401 -30.25 -8.68 19.22
C LEU A 401 -31.55 -9.33 18.77
N THR A 402 -31.73 -9.53 17.47
CA THR A 402 -32.94 -10.14 16.89
C THR A 402 -32.57 -11.19 15.85
N THR A 403 -33.41 -12.20 15.64
CA THR A 403 -33.30 -13.16 14.53
C THR A 403 -34.67 -13.76 14.23
N THR A 404 -34.87 -14.31 13.04
CA THR A 404 -36.07 -15.09 12.70
C THR A 404 -35.66 -16.49 12.28
N LEU A 405 -36.19 -17.50 12.96
CA LEU A 405 -35.94 -18.91 12.65
C LEU A 405 -36.52 -19.30 11.29
N GLY A 406 -35.82 -20.17 10.56
CA GLY A 406 -36.21 -20.64 9.24
C GLY A 406 -37.46 -21.54 9.28
N SER A 407 -38.07 -21.76 8.11
CA SER A 407 -39.22 -22.66 8.00
C SER A 407 -38.81 -24.10 8.36
N GLY A 408 -39.60 -24.79 9.19
CA GLY A 408 -39.26 -26.12 9.71
C GLY A 408 -38.33 -26.13 10.93
N VAL A 409 -37.91 -24.95 11.41
CA VAL A 409 -37.05 -24.78 12.59
C VAL A 409 -37.90 -24.28 13.77
N THR A 410 -37.76 -24.91 14.92
CA THR A 410 -38.53 -24.59 16.14
C THR A 410 -37.60 -24.27 17.30
N PHE A 411 -37.88 -23.18 18.02
CA PHE A 411 -37.13 -22.83 19.22
C PHE A 411 -37.36 -23.86 20.34
N VAL A 412 -36.29 -24.31 20.98
CA VAL A 412 -36.33 -25.22 22.15
C VAL A 412 -35.98 -24.46 23.43
N SER A 413 -34.79 -23.87 23.51
CA SER A 413 -34.30 -23.18 24.69
C SER A 413 -33.22 -22.15 24.33
N SER A 414 -32.85 -21.29 25.27
CA SER A 414 -31.74 -20.36 25.11
C SER A 414 -31.07 -20.01 26.44
N SER A 415 -29.81 -19.56 26.39
CA SER A 415 -29.06 -19.11 27.57
C SER A 415 -29.66 -17.83 28.19
N ILE A 416 -30.29 -16.99 27.37
CA ILE A 416 -31.09 -15.82 27.77
C ILE A 416 -32.45 -15.95 27.07
N LEU A 417 -33.55 -15.88 27.81
CA LEU A 417 -34.90 -16.02 27.23
C LEU A 417 -35.20 -14.84 26.28
N PRO A 418 -35.61 -15.10 25.03
CA PRO A 418 -36.05 -14.04 24.13
C PRO A 418 -37.47 -13.59 24.41
N ASP A 419 -37.78 -12.36 24.01
CA ASP A 419 -39.13 -11.97 23.61
C ASP A 419 -39.46 -12.65 22.28
N ARG A 420 -40.59 -13.38 22.25
CA ARG A 420 -40.92 -14.28 21.15
C ARG A 420 -42.24 -13.89 20.48
N ASN A 421 -42.22 -13.81 19.15
CA ASN A 421 -43.40 -13.69 18.32
C ASN A 421 -43.33 -14.71 17.16
N GLY A 422 -43.87 -15.91 17.40
CA GLY A 422 -43.75 -17.02 16.44
C GLY A 422 -42.29 -17.47 16.26
N GLN A 423 -41.73 -17.27 15.07
CA GLN A 423 -40.33 -17.58 14.73
C GLN A 423 -39.36 -16.42 14.98
N GLU A 424 -39.87 -15.22 15.28
CA GLU A 424 -39.05 -14.06 15.64
C GLU A 424 -38.62 -14.15 17.10
N LEU A 425 -37.32 -13.96 17.33
CA LEU A 425 -36.68 -13.97 18.64
C LEU A 425 -35.95 -12.63 18.84
N ALA A 426 -36.12 -12.01 20.00
CA ALA A 426 -35.43 -10.78 20.36
C ALA A 426 -34.86 -10.84 21.78
N TRP A 427 -33.62 -10.37 21.97
CA TRP A 427 -32.91 -10.33 23.25
C TRP A 427 -32.42 -8.92 23.54
N SER A 428 -32.74 -8.42 24.74
CA SER A 428 -32.11 -7.22 25.28
C SER A 428 -30.77 -7.59 25.91
N MET A 429 -29.68 -7.14 25.29
CA MET A 429 -28.30 -7.47 25.67
C MET A 429 -27.65 -6.42 26.58
N GLY A 430 -28.36 -5.32 26.86
CA GLY A 430 -27.90 -4.30 27.81
C GLY A 430 -26.87 -3.33 27.24
N THR A 431 -25.76 -3.13 27.96
CA THR A 431 -24.64 -2.25 27.55
C THR A 431 -23.38 -3.08 27.46
N LEU A 432 -22.65 -2.97 26.35
CA LEU A 432 -21.31 -3.54 26.21
C LEU A 432 -20.26 -2.46 26.44
N ALA A 433 -19.22 -2.79 27.20
CA ALA A 433 -18.04 -1.95 27.35
C ALA A 433 -17.23 -1.88 26.04
N PRO A 434 -16.33 -0.90 25.91
CA PRO A 434 -15.38 -0.84 24.81
C PRO A 434 -14.67 -2.18 24.59
N PHE A 435 -14.63 -2.66 23.34
CA PHE A 435 -13.98 -3.92 22.95
C PHE A 435 -14.52 -5.19 23.64
N GLU A 436 -15.72 -5.14 24.24
CA GLU A 436 -16.38 -6.28 24.85
C GLU A 436 -17.26 -7.03 23.84
N ARG A 437 -17.71 -8.23 24.20
CA ARG A 437 -18.68 -9.03 23.44
C ARG A 437 -19.75 -9.64 24.35
N ALA A 438 -20.91 -9.93 23.79
CA ALA A 438 -21.99 -10.63 24.49
C ALA A 438 -22.64 -11.67 23.57
N SER A 439 -22.96 -12.85 24.12
CA SER A 439 -23.47 -13.97 23.34
C SER A 439 -24.78 -14.54 23.89
N VAL A 440 -25.64 -15.03 22.99
CA VAL A 440 -26.82 -15.83 23.30
C VAL A 440 -26.73 -17.16 22.59
N THR A 441 -26.81 -18.25 23.35
CA THR A 441 -26.88 -19.61 22.82
C THR A 441 -28.34 -20.04 22.75
N VAL A 442 -28.77 -20.58 21.61
CA VAL A 442 -30.15 -21.00 21.31
C VAL A 442 -30.13 -22.44 20.83
N THR A 443 -30.89 -23.30 21.48
CA THR A 443 -31.17 -24.65 20.97
C THR A 443 -32.43 -24.61 20.13
N VAL A 444 -32.34 -25.12 18.91
CA VAL A 444 -33.47 -25.26 17.97
C VAL A 444 -33.67 -26.72 17.59
N ALA A 445 -34.91 -27.11 17.30
CA ALA A 445 -35.26 -28.43 16.77
C ALA A 445 -35.71 -28.31 15.31
N LEU A 446 -35.24 -29.25 14.50
CA LEU A 446 -35.46 -29.33 13.06
C LEU A 446 -36.55 -30.37 12.77
N ALA A 447 -37.52 -29.99 11.93
CA ALA A 447 -38.62 -30.88 11.55
C ALA A 447 -38.14 -32.13 10.78
N ASP A 448 -37.04 -31.98 10.03
CA ASP A 448 -36.41 -33.03 9.24
C ASP A 448 -34.92 -32.71 8.98
N SER A 449 -34.20 -33.65 8.38
CA SER A 449 -32.80 -33.47 7.98
C SER A 449 -32.63 -32.86 6.58
N ILE A 450 -33.71 -32.32 5.97
CA ILE A 450 -33.66 -31.63 4.66
C ILE A 450 -33.84 -30.11 4.79
N THR A 451 -34.19 -29.63 5.97
CA THR A 451 -34.28 -28.20 6.31
C THR A 451 -32.93 -27.54 6.05
N LYS A 452 -32.83 -26.67 5.04
CA LYS A 452 -31.56 -26.06 4.61
C LYS A 452 -31.22 -24.74 5.30
N GLN A 453 -32.21 -24.02 5.82
CA GLN A 453 -32.02 -22.68 6.37
C GLN A 453 -32.48 -22.67 7.83
N ILE A 454 -31.56 -22.38 8.73
CA ILE A 454 -31.75 -22.40 10.18
C ILE A 454 -32.40 -21.11 10.68
N ASP A 455 -32.00 -19.97 10.12
CA ASP A 455 -32.56 -18.65 10.41
C ASP A 455 -32.48 -17.72 9.18
N THR A 456 -32.87 -16.46 9.33
CA THR A 456 -32.85 -15.45 8.24
C THR A 456 -31.72 -14.43 8.35
N GLY A 457 -30.80 -14.61 9.31
CA GLY A 457 -29.87 -13.55 9.71
C GLY A 457 -30.22 -12.97 11.08
N ALA A 458 -29.21 -12.81 11.93
CA ALA A 458 -29.34 -12.08 13.18
C ALA A 458 -29.04 -10.60 12.95
N LYS A 459 -29.74 -9.72 13.63
CA LYS A 459 -29.54 -8.26 13.53
C LYS A 459 -29.33 -7.70 14.92
N SER A 460 -28.36 -6.81 15.05
CA SER A 460 -28.16 -6.07 16.30
C SER A 460 -28.28 -4.57 16.09
N PHE A 461 -28.78 -3.89 17.12
CA PHE A 461 -28.96 -2.44 17.17
C PHE A 461 -28.43 -1.93 18.51
N ALA A 462 -27.66 -0.83 18.50
CA ALA A 462 -27.21 -0.16 19.71
C ALA A 462 -27.07 1.35 19.49
N THR A 463 -26.74 2.08 20.55
CA THR A 463 -26.31 3.48 20.48
C THR A 463 -24.87 3.60 20.97
N LEU A 464 -23.99 4.12 20.13
CA LEU A 464 -22.58 4.38 20.42
C LEU A 464 -22.31 5.88 20.39
N ASP A 465 -21.83 6.46 21.49
CA ASP A 465 -21.49 7.89 21.59
C ASP A 465 -22.57 8.84 21.01
N THR A 466 -23.84 8.51 21.27
CA THR A 466 -25.07 9.19 20.80
C THR A 466 -25.52 8.90 19.36
N VAL A 467 -24.78 8.08 18.61
CA VAL A 467 -25.11 7.63 17.24
C VAL A 467 -25.76 6.24 17.28
N ALA A 468 -26.87 6.07 16.55
CA ALA A 468 -27.47 4.75 16.38
C ALA A 468 -26.62 3.92 15.40
N VAL A 469 -26.26 2.71 15.82
CA VAL A 469 -25.49 1.76 15.03
C VAL A 469 -26.26 0.45 14.92
N SER A 470 -26.14 -0.23 13.79
CA SER A 470 -26.77 -1.51 13.55
C SER A 470 -25.93 -2.37 12.63
N ASP A 471 -26.02 -3.67 12.83
CA ASP A 471 -25.38 -4.65 11.97
C ASP A 471 -26.27 -5.88 11.77
N SER A 472 -25.99 -6.66 10.73
CA SER A 472 -26.75 -7.87 10.41
C SER A 472 -25.89 -8.98 9.83
N SER A 473 -26.21 -10.21 10.21
CA SER A 473 -25.58 -11.41 9.69
C SER A 473 -26.37 -12.12 8.58
N PRO A 474 -25.73 -12.86 7.65
CA PRO A 474 -26.43 -13.75 6.74
C PRO A 474 -27.18 -14.86 7.46
N ALA A 475 -28.03 -15.55 6.71
CA ALA A 475 -28.79 -16.70 7.18
C ALA A 475 -27.88 -17.91 7.47
N ALA A 476 -28.08 -18.55 8.63
CA ALA A 476 -27.43 -19.82 8.92
C ALA A 476 -28.05 -20.96 8.08
N ILE A 477 -27.23 -21.89 7.59
CA ILE A 477 -27.69 -23.02 6.77
C ILE A 477 -27.30 -24.39 7.35
N LEU A 478 -28.07 -25.42 7.01
CA LEU A 478 -27.76 -26.83 7.28
C LEU A 478 -27.49 -27.57 5.97
N ARG A 479 -26.32 -28.19 5.92
CA ARG A 479 -25.77 -28.94 4.80
C ARG A 479 -26.06 -30.44 4.96
N THR A 480 -26.49 -31.07 3.87
CA THR A 480 -26.89 -32.48 3.81
C THR A 480 -25.93 -33.36 3.01
N ASP A 481 -24.92 -32.74 2.40
CA ASP A 481 -23.84 -33.37 1.64
C ASP A 481 -22.81 -34.06 2.55
N THR A 482 -22.25 -35.18 2.08
CA THR A 482 -21.15 -35.87 2.77
C THR A 482 -19.84 -35.16 2.43
N ILE A 483 -19.43 -34.26 3.30
CA ILE A 483 -18.17 -33.51 3.18
C ILE A 483 -17.01 -34.36 3.72
N SER A 484 -15.89 -34.40 3.00
CA SER A 484 -14.67 -35.05 3.51
C SER A 484 -14.19 -34.32 4.78
N PRO A 485 -13.99 -35.02 5.91
CA PRO A 485 -13.54 -34.40 7.16
C PRO A 485 -12.27 -33.56 7.00
N ASP A 486 -11.37 -33.96 6.10
CA ASP A 486 -10.09 -33.28 5.84
C ASP A 486 -10.26 -31.86 5.29
N LEU A 487 -11.42 -31.55 4.69
CA LEU A 487 -11.74 -30.21 4.16
C LEU A 487 -12.24 -29.24 5.21
N LEU A 488 -12.48 -29.72 6.44
CA LEU A 488 -12.86 -28.93 7.62
C LEU A 488 -11.83 -29.03 8.74
N ALA A 489 -10.84 -29.93 8.62
CA ALA A 489 -9.82 -30.15 9.63
C ALA A 489 -8.87 -28.95 9.76
N ALA A 490 -8.53 -28.60 10.99
CA ALA A 490 -7.41 -27.69 11.25
C ALA A 490 -6.09 -28.36 10.83
N THR A 491 -5.21 -27.59 10.22
CA THR A 491 -3.85 -28.00 9.81
C THR A 491 -2.84 -27.00 10.37
N PRO A 492 -1.52 -27.30 10.42
CA PRO A 492 -0.52 -26.35 10.92
C PRO A 492 -0.62 -24.97 10.24
N ASP A 493 -0.68 -24.95 8.91
CA ASP A 493 -0.69 -23.71 8.12
C ASP A 493 -2.08 -23.05 8.13
N ALA A 494 -3.17 -23.83 8.15
CA ALA A 494 -4.54 -23.34 8.25
C ALA A 494 -5.23 -23.87 9.51
N ASN A 495 -4.79 -23.38 10.68
CA ASN A 495 -5.37 -23.77 11.95
C ASN A 495 -6.70 -23.04 12.18
N SER A 496 -7.80 -23.65 11.77
CA SER A 496 -9.14 -23.11 11.98
C SER A 496 -9.55 -23.02 13.44
N ASN A 497 -8.87 -23.71 14.38
CA ASN A 497 -9.15 -23.63 15.82
C ASN A 497 -8.40 -22.48 16.51
N ASP A 498 -7.58 -21.74 15.76
CA ASP A 498 -6.81 -20.62 16.30
C ASP A 498 -7.73 -19.50 16.83
N PRO A 499 -7.53 -19.00 18.07
CA PRO A 499 -8.40 -17.98 18.65
C PRO A 499 -8.48 -16.68 17.84
N PHE A 500 -7.38 -16.25 17.20
CA PHE A 500 -7.36 -15.03 16.39
C PHE A 500 -8.07 -15.24 15.05
N VAL A 501 -7.91 -16.41 14.43
CA VAL A 501 -8.66 -16.78 13.22
C VAL A 501 -10.15 -16.91 13.51
N GLN A 502 -10.52 -17.53 14.63
CA GLN A 502 -11.91 -17.63 15.09
C GLN A 502 -12.52 -16.25 15.37
N GLU A 503 -11.77 -15.36 16.00
CA GLU A 503 -12.20 -13.98 16.22
C GLU A 503 -12.39 -13.24 14.89
N GLN A 504 -11.45 -13.38 13.95
CA GLN A 504 -11.55 -12.73 12.65
C GLN A 504 -12.70 -13.29 11.80
N ALA A 505 -12.91 -14.61 11.79
CA ALA A 505 -14.05 -15.24 11.12
C ALA A 505 -15.36 -14.73 11.71
N ALA A 506 -15.43 -14.54 13.04
CA ALA A 506 -16.59 -13.95 13.69
C ALA A 506 -16.82 -12.48 13.32
N LYS A 507 -15.76 -11.67 13.17
CA LYS A 507 -15.85 -10.27 12.70
C LYS A 507 -16.34 -10.15 11.25
N LEU A 508 -15.97 -11.13 10.43
CA LEU A 508 -16.45 -11.28 9.06
C LEU A 508 -17.77 -12.03 8.99
N ASP A 509 -18.34 -12.34 10.16
CA ASP A 509 -19.61 -13.03 10.35
C ASP A 509 -19.72 -14.36 9.57
N TYR A 510 -18.57 -15.00 9.39
CA TYR A 510 -18.41 -16.26 8.70
C TYR A 510 -18.99 -16.24 7.28
N ASP A 511 -19.14 -15.04 6.70
CA ASP A 511 -19.73 -14.84 5.38
C ASP A 511 -18.69 -15.09 4.28
N PRO A 512 -18.99 -15.95 3.29
CA PRO A 512 -18.05 -16.27 2.23
C PRO A 512 -17.55 -15.06 1.44
N GLN A 513 -18.42 -14.07 1.19
CA GLN A 513 -18.07 -12.90 0.40
C GLN A 513 -17.25 -11.92 1.24
N ALA A 514 -17.65 -11.67 2.49
CA ALA A 514 -16.90 -10.81 3.41
C ALA A 514 -15.49 -11.37 3.70
N ILE A 515 -15.33 -12.69 3.81
CA ILE A 515 -14.02 -13.32 3.92
C ILE A 515 -13.17 -13.07 2.67
N PHE A 516 -13.74 -13.22 1.47
CA PHE A 516 -13.03 -12.91 0.24
C PHE A 516 -12.65 -11.43 0.16
N ASP A 517 -13.57 -10.52 0.47
CA ASP A 517 -13.33 -9.08 0.44
C ASP A 517 -12.22 -8.71 1.43
N PHE A 518 -12.23 -9.27 2.64
CA PHE A 518 -11.17 -9.09 3.63
C PHE A 518 -9.80 -9.56 3.12
N LEU A 519 -9.71 -10.77 2.56
CA LEU A 519 -8.46 -11.28 2.00
C LEU A 519 -7.96 -10.40 0.85
N ARG A 520 -8.88 -9.84 0.05
CA ARG A 520 -8.55 -9.00 -1.10
C ARG A 520 -8.17 -7.57 -0.72
N THR A 521 -8.77 -6.98 0.31
CA THR A 521 -8.57 -5.55 0.63
C THR A 521 -7.64 -5.31 1.81
N GLU A 522 -7.58 -6.23 2.77
CA GLU A 522 -6.85 -6.03 4.03
C GLU A 522 -5.56 -6.85 4.14
N ILE A 523 -5.36 -7.86 3.28
CA ILE A 523 -4.20 -8.77 3.34
C ILE A 523 -3.33 -8.58 2.11
N GLY A 524 -2.19 -7.90 2.25
CA GLY A 524 -1.22 -7.66 1.16
C GLY A 524 -0.51 -8.91 0.65
N TYR A 525 0.06 -8.81 -0.55
CA TYR A 525 0.98 -9.83 -1.07
C TYR A 525 2.43 -9.49 -0.69
N GLU A 526 3.21 -10.51 -0.33
CA GLU A 526 4.66 -10.41 -0.16
C GLU A 526 5.36 -11.64 -0.74
N SER A 527 6.44 -11.42 -1.49
CA SER A 527 7.07 -12.49 -2.28
C SER A 527 8.12 -13.26 -1.47
N TYR A 528 7.88 -14.55 -1.25
CA TYR A 528 8.80 -15.54 -0.68
C TYR A 528 8.28 -16.97 -0.95
N ALA A 529 9.13 -17.98 -0.80
CA ALA A 529 8.81 -19.37 -1.13
C ALA A 529 8.20 -20.14 0.07
N GLY A 530 7.20 -20.98 -0.21
CA GLY A 530 6.56 -21.91 0.73
C GLY A 530 5.78 -21.25 1.87
N SER A 531 5.38 -22.04 2.88
CA SER A 531 4.60 -21.55 4.01
C SER A 531 5.50 -21.18 5.18
N LEU A 532 5.53 -19.88 5.46
CA LEU A 532 6.35 -19.27 6.52
C LEU A 532 5.47 -18.75 7.66
N ARG A 533 4.31 -18.17 7.31
CA ARG A 533 3.43 -17.46 8.25
C ARG A 533 2.18 -18.25 8.62
N GLY A 534 1.68 -19.07 7.71
CA GLY A 534 0.38 -19.71 7.84
C GLY A 534 -0.74 -18.69 8.09
N ALA A 535 -1.86 -19.14 8.62
CA ALA A 535 -3.04 -18.31 8.83
C ALA A 535 -2.81 -17.21 9.89
N ARG A 536 -2.33 -17.57 11.08
CA ARG A 536 -2.10 -16.60 12.18
C ARG A 536 -1.08 -15.54 11.78
N GLY A 537 0.04 -15.94 11.19
CA GLY A 537 1.11 -15.02 10.82
C GLY A 537 0.70 -14.06 9.70
N THR A 538 -0.08 -14.54 8.73
CA THR A 538 -0.63 -13.70 7.66
C THR A 538 -1.62 -12.68 8.20
N LEU A 539 -2.50 -13.11 9.11
CA LEU A 539 -3.45 -12.23 9.77
C LEU A 539 -2.75 -11.14 10.59
N TRP A 540 -1.68 -11.48 11.32
CA TRP A 540 -0.92 -10.54 12.15
C TRP A 540 -0.06 -9.57 11.35
N SER A 541 0.48 -10.03 10.22
CA SER A 541 1.30 -9.20 9.33
C SER A 541 0.46 -8.34 8.39
N SER A 542 -0.86 -8.63 8.29
CA SER A 542 -1.72 -8.10 7.23
C SER A 542 -1.15 -8.33 5.82
N ALA A 543 -0.34 -9.38 5.65
CA ALA A 543 0.31 -9.72 4.38
C ALA A 543 0.89 -11.15 4.39
N GLY A 544 0.99 -11.77 3.21
CA GLY A 544 1.61 -13.09 3.01
C GLY A 544 1.90 -13.37 1.54
N ASN A 545 2.64 -14.43 1.25
CA ASN A 545 2.70 -14.95 -0.12
C ASN A 545 1.36 -15.62 -0.50
N SER A 546 1.23 -16.03 -1.76
CA SER A 546 -0.01 -16.64 -2.26
C SER A 546 -0.44 -17.88 -1.46
N LEU A 547 0.52 -18.69 -0.99
CA LEU A 547 0.24 -19.87 -0.15
C LEU A 547 -0.26 -19.49 1.24
N ASP A 548 0.41 -18.56 1.92
CA ASP A 548 0.06 -18.13 3.27
C ASP A 548 -1.28 -17.33 3.29
N VAL A 549 -1.55 -16.54 2.25
CA VAL A 549 -2.87 -15.90 2.03
C VAL A 549 -3.95 -16.95 1.80
N ALA A 550 -3.68 -17.97 0.98
CA ALA A 550 -4.59 -19.11 0.82
C ALA A 550 -4.79 -19.87 2.14
N SER A 551 -3.75 -20.02 2.97
CA SER A 551 -3.83 -20.66 4.28
C SER A 551 -4.71 -19.89 5.25
N LEU A 552 -4.59 -18.55 5.30
CA LEU A 552 -5.52 -17.70 6.07
C LEU A 552 -6.96 -17.87 5.57
N GLY A 553 -7.18 -17.83 4.25
CA GLY A 553 -8.51 -18.05 3.69
C GLY A 553 -9.07 -19.42 4.05
N VAL A 554 -8.32 -20.50 3.82
CA VAL A 554 -8.73 -21.87 4.19
C VAL A 554 -9.07 -21.95 5.69
N ALA A 555 -8.28 -21.32 6.56
CA ALA A 555 -8.55 -21.31 7.99
C ALA A 555 -9.86 -20.56 8.34
N LEU A 556 -10.10 -19.39 7.74
CA LEU A 556 -11.33 -18.60 7.95
C LEU A 556 -12.58 -19.33 7.44
N TYR A 557 -12.52 -19.91 6.24
CA TYR A 557 -13.64 -20.71 5.69
C TYR A 557 -13.90 -21.96 6.54
N ARG A 558 -12.85 -22.69 6.95
CA ARG A 558 -13.02 -23.87 7.82
C ARG A 558 -13.54 -23.51 9.20
N ALA A 559 -13.07 -22.40 9.79
CA ALA A 559 -13.62 -21.84 11.04
C ALA A 559 -15.11 -21.48 10.90
N SER A 560 -15.54 -21.12 9.69
CA SER A 560 -16.92 -20.84 9.30
C SER A 560 -17.79 -22.07 9.02
N GLY A 561 -17.21 -23.28 9.13
CA GLY A 561 -17.89 -24.53 8.77
C GLY A 561 -17.99 -24.76 7.26
N ILE A 562 -17.28 -23.97 6.45
CA ILE A 562 -17.28 -24.05 4.99
C ILE A 562 -16.09 -24.91 4.54
N PRO A 563 -16.32 -26.02 3.81
CA PRO A 563 -15.24 -26.88 3.35
C PRO A 563 -14.34 -26.14 2.37
N ALA A 564 -13.04 -26.12 2.65
CA ALA A 564 -12.06 -25.40 1.85
C ALA A 564 -10.82 -26.26 1.59
N ARG A 565 -10.19 -26.06 0.44
CA ARG A 565 -8.93 -26.70 0.03
C ARG A 565 -8.06 -25.72 -0.75
N TYR A 566 -6.79 -26.05 -0.87
CA TYR A 566 -5.85 -25.31 -1.69
C TYR A 566 -5.95 -25.73 -3.16
N ALA A 567 -5.64 -24.81 -4.04
CA ALA A 567 -5.38 -25.02 -5.44
C ALA A 567 -4.05 -24.36 -5.81
N HIS A 568 -3.32 -24.95 -6.74
CA HIS A 568 -1.99 -24.52 -7.16
C HIS A 568 -1.89 -24.54 -8.67
N GLY A 569 -1.13 -23.61 -9.24
CA GLY A 569 -0.94 -23.47 -10.67
C GLY A 569 0.19 -22.48 -11.00
N THR A 570 0.31 -22.12 -12.29
CA THR A 570 1.37 -21.23 -12.77
C THR A 570 0.79 -19.93 -13.31
N LEU A 571 1.07 -18.82 -12.64
CA LEU A 571 0.62 -17.51 -13.08
C LEU A 571 1.40 -17.03 -14.33
N PRO A 572 0.75 -16.47 -15.36
CA PRO A 572 1.45 -15.87 -16.50
C PRO A 572 2.31 -14.66 -16.11
N ASP A 573 3.42 -14.43 -16.81
CA ASP A 573 4.38 -13.35 -16.49
C ASP A 573 3.74 -11.97 -16.33
N THR A 574 2.77 -11.63 -17.19
CA THR A 574 2.07 -10.34 -17.12
C THR A 574 1.32 -10.18 -15.80
N LEU A 575 0.72 -11.25 -15.29
CA LEU A 575 0.02 -11.25 -14.00
C LEU A 575 1.00 -11.37 -12.83
N SER A 576 2.08 -12.14 -12.97
CA SER A 576 3.16 -12.18 -11.97
C SER A 576 3.79 -10.79 -11.76
N GLN A 577 4.00 -10.04 -12.83
CA GLN A 577 4.49 -8.65 -12.76
C GLN A 577 3.50 -7.73 -12.02
N GLN A 578 2.20 -7.87 -12.28
CA GLN A 578 1.17 -7.12 -11.53
C GLN A 578 1.17 -7.48 -10.05
N LEU A 579 1.26 -8.76 -9.72
CA LEU A 579 1.33 -9.23 -8.34
C LEU A 579 2.61 -8.73 -7.63
N ILE A 580 3.74 -8.65 -8.33
CA ILE A 580 4.97 -8.05 -7.78
C ILE A 580 4.78 -6.56 -7.51
N LEU A 581 4.12 -5.84 -8.42
CA LEU A 581 3.85 -4.40 -8.26
C LEU A 581 2.93 -4.10 -7.08
N SER A 582 2.01 -5.01 -6.73
CA SER A 582 1.08 -4.80 -5.60
C SER A 582 1.78 -4.72 -4.23
N MET A 583 3.04 -5.20 -4.12
CA MET A 583 3.86 -5.05 -2.91
C MET A 583 4.28 -3.61 -2.63
N PHE A 584 4.10 -2.71 -3.60
CA PHE A 584 4.61 -1.35 -3.54
C PHE A 584 3.47 -0.31 -3.58
N PRO A 585 3.50 0.76 -2.75
CA PRO A 585 2.48 1.81 -2.77
C PRO A 585 2.36 2.54 -4.13
N THR A 586 1.15 2.92 -4.52
CA THR A 586 0.83 3.38 -5.89
C THR A 586 1.41 4.74 -6.31
N SER A 587 2.13 5.46 -5.45
CA SER A 587 2.82 6.73 -5.76
C SER A 587 4.34 6.63 -5.54
N PHE A 588 5.06 6.23 -6.59
CA PHE A 588 6.52 6.44 -6.65
C PHE A 588 6.83 7.64 -7.53
N GLN A 589 7.00 8.80 -6.89
CA GLN A 589 7.95 9.76 -7.44
C GLN A 589 9.34 9.31 -7.03
N THR A 590 10.25 9.20 -8.00
CA THR A 590 11.68 9.06 -7.73
C THR A 590 12.10 10.13 -6.73
N VAL A 591 12.64 9.71 -5.58
CA VAL A 591 13.16 10.65 -4.59
C VAL A 591 14.55 11.08 -5.03
N GLY A 592 14.72 12.37 -5.29
CA GLY A 592 15.95 12.94 -5.82
C GLY A 592 16.05 12.87 -7.35
N TYR A 593 17.17 13.35 -7.90
CA TYR A 593 17.42 13.33 -9.34
C TYR A 593 18.22 12.07 -9.72
N ILE A 594 17.65 11.20 -10.55
CA ILE A 594 18.34 10.04 -11.14
C ILE A 594 18.77 10.38 -12.56
N PRO A 595 20.09 10.43 -12.86
CA PRO A 595 20.57 10.72 -14.20
C PRO A 595 20.20 9.63 -15.20
N ALA A 596 19.97 10.03 -16.44
CA ALA A 596 19.81 9.12 -17.57
C ALA A 596 21.02 8.16 -17.66
N GLY A 597 20.76 6.85 -17.66
CA GLY A 597 21.77 5.79 -17.72
C GLY A 597 22.18 5.17 -16.38
N THR A 598 21.68 5.69 -15.25
CA THR A 598 21.88 5.07 -13.92
C THR A 598 21.11 3.76 -13.84
N LYS A 599 21.74 2.69 -13.31
CA LYS A 599 21.04 1.42 -13.06
C LYS A 599 19.99 1.66 -11.97
N VAL A 600 18.73 1.49 -12.34
CA VAL A 600 17.59 1.52 -11.42
C VAL A 600 17.11 0.11 -11.12
N SER A 601 16.41 -0.04 -10.01
CA SER A 601 15.70 -1.25 -9.65
C SER A 601 14.53 -1.48 -10.62
N ASP A 602 14.33 -2.75 -10.96
CA ASP A 602 13.19 -3.23 -11.75
C ASP A 602 12.72 -4.55 -11.12
N PRO A 603 11.92 -4.47 -10.04
CA PRO A 603 11.46 -5.67 -9.34
C PRO A 603 10.55 -6.53 -10.24
N THR A 604 9.88 -5.95 -11.23
CA THR A 604 8.97 -6.70 -12.12
C THR A 604 9.69 -7.67 -13.05
N ASN A 605 10.98 -7.45 -13.30
CA ASN A 605 11.80 -8.33 -14.13
C ASN A 605 12.89 -9.07 -13.31
N ASP A 606 12.79 -9.05 -11.99
CA ASP A 606 13.68 -9.84 -11.13
C ASP A 606 13.36 -11.35 -11.29
N PRO A 607 14.34 -12.19 -11.66
CA PRO A 607 14.09 -13.61 -11.91
C PRO A 607 13.58 -14.39 -10.70
N ARG A 608 14.00 -14.02 -9.49
CA ARG A 608 13.58 -14.68 -8.25
C ARG A 608 12.14 -14.29 -7.91
N LEU A 609 11.80 -13.00 -7.99
CA LEU A 609 10.43 -12.53 -7.76
C LEU A 609 9.45 -13.11 -8.78
N LEU A 610 9.83 -13.18 -10.06
CA LEU A 610 9.01 -13.82 -11.09
C LEU A 610 8.80 -15.32 -10.80
N ALA A 611 9.83 -16.04 -10.36
CA ALA A 611 9.69 -17.46 -10.01
C ALA A 611 8.73 -17.66 -8.82
N GLU A 612 8.88 -16.83 -7.77
CA GLU A 612 8.03 -16.87 -6.58
C GLU A 612 6.58 -16.44 -6.86
N ALA A 613 6.35 -15.48 -7.76
CA ALA A 613 5.00 -15.05 -8.16
C ALA A 613 4.33 -15.99 -9.19
N ARG A 614 5.12 -16.71 -10.00
CA ARG A 614 4.60 -17.76 -10.89
C ARG A 614 4.10 -18.95 -10.10
N ASP A 615 4.76 -19.31 -9.01
CA ASP A 615 4.36 -20.39 -8.10
C ASP A 615 3.13 -19.97 -7.29
N HIS A 616 1.94 -20.09 -7.90
CA HIS A 616 0.74 -19.40 -7.45
C HIS A 616 -0.24 -20.34 -6.76
N TYR A 617 -0.64 -19.98 -5.55
CA TYR A 617 -1.60 -20.71 -4.74
C TYR A 617 -2.84 -19.86 -4.47
N TRP A 618 -4.00 -20.49 -4.51
CA TRP A 618 -5.26 -19.90 -4.09
C TRP A 618 -6.08 -20.98 -3.37
N LEU A 619 -7.31 -20.67 -2.99
CA LEU A 619 -8.18 -21.65 -2.35
C LEU A 619 -9.46 -21.91 -3.16
N GLN A 620 -10.06 -23.05 -2.90
CA GLN A 620 -11.36 -23.44 -3.41
C GLN A 620 -12.29 -23.75 -2.24
N VAL A 621 -13.50 -23.22 -2.30
CA VAL A 621 -14.53 -23.41 -1.26
C VAL A 621 -15.74 -24.14 -1.83
N ASP A 622 -16.29 -25.07 -1.06
CA ASP A 622 -17.50 -25.79 -1.46
C ASP A 622 -18.74 -24.95 -1.13
N THR A 623 -19.45 -24.47 -2.15
CA THR A 623 -20.67 -23.65 -2.00
C THR A 623 -21.96 -24.47 -1.88
N GLY A 624 -21.86 -25.81 -1.89
CA GLY A 624 -23.01 -26.72 -1.92
C GLY A 624 -23.47 -27.07 -3.34
N SER A 625 -22.96 -26.38 -4.35
CA SER A 625 -23.15 -26.68 -5.77
C SER A 625 -21.85 -27.16 -6.47
N GLY A 626 -20.75 -27.29 -5.72
CA GLY A 626 -19.42 -27.57 -6.22
C GLY A 626 -18.37 -26.65 -5.59
N PHE A 627 -17.11 -26.83 -6.00
CA PHE A 627 -16.01 -25.95 -5.59
C PHE A 627 -15.98 -24.68 -6.42
N ALA A 628 -16.04 -23.52 -5.77
CA ALA A 628 -15.78 -22.21 -6.35
C ALA A 628 -14.34 -21.78 -6.05
N ASN A 629 -13.67 -21.14 -7.03
CA ASN A 629 -12.35 -20.56 -6.81
C ASN A 629 -12.45 -19.27 -5.99
N VAL A 630 -11.51 -19.07 -5.08
CA VAL A 630 -11.35 -17.87 -4.27
C VAL A 630 -9.88 -17.47 -4.37
N ASP A 631 -9.57 -16.70 -5.42
CA ASP A 631 -8.24 -16.13 -5.67
C ASP A 631 -8.26 -14.64 -5.32
N ALA A 632 -7.98 -14.34 -4.05
CA ALA A 632 -7.98 -12.99 -3.49
C ALA A 632 -6.68 -12.22 -3.76
N SER A 633 -5.86 -12.70 -4.70
CA SER A 633 -4.66 -12.01 -5.14
C SER A 633 -5.01 -10.62 -5.67
N HIS A 634 -4.17 -9.64 -5.38
CA HIS A 634 -4.30 -8.22 -5.77
C HIS A 634 -4.16 -7.97 -7.28
N LEU A 635 -4.74 -8.85 -8.09
CA LEU A 635 -4.77 -8.84 -9.54
C LEU A 635 -6.08 -8.22 -10.01
N LEU A 636 -6.01 -7.52 -11.14
CA LEU A 636 -7.16 -6.84 -11.76
C LEU A 636 -8.28 -7.84 -12.08
N GLY A 637 -9.52 -7.51 -11.70
CA GLY A 637 -10.68 -8.37 -11.91
C GLY A 637 -10.90 -9.48 -10.87
N SER A 638 -10.13 -9.49 -9.78
CA SER A 638 -10.31 -10.46 -8.68
C SER A 638 -11.71 -10.31 -8.08
N ARG A 639 -12.48 -11.40 -8.12
CA ARG A 639 -13.83 -11.53 -7.54
C ARG A 639 -14.08 -12.96 -7.12
N PHE A 640 -14.98 -13.16 -6.16
CA PHE A 640 -15.38 -14.49 -5.71
C PHE A 640 -15.80 -15.36 -6.90
N GLY A 641 -15.29 -16.60 -6.97
CA GLY A 641 -15.54 -17.55 -8.06
C GLY A 641 -14.50 -17.54 -9.19
N ILE A 642 -13.56 -16.58 -9.22
CA ILE A 642 -12.54 -16.46 -10.27
C ILE A 642 -11.16 -16.94 -9.76
N ALA A 643 -10.39 -17.52 -10.67
CA ALA A 643 -8.95 -17.78 -10.52
C ALA A 643 -8.21 -17.24 -11.75
N PHE A 644 -6.95 -16.87 -11.58
CA PHE A 644 -6.13 -16.28 -12.65
C PHE A 644 -5.29 -17.29 -13.43
N THR A 645 -5.31 -18.55 -13.00
CA THR A 645 -4.73 -19.70 -13.69
C THR A 645 -5.56 -20.95 -13.40
N GLU A 646 -5.44 -21.96 -14.27
CA GLU A 646 -6.01 -23.28 -14.04
C GLU A 646 -5.25 -24.01 -12.92
N ALA A 647 -5.98 -24.79 -12.11
CA ALA A 647 -5.39 -25.63 -11.08
C ALA A 647 -4.68 -26.83 -11.73
N THR A 648 -3.37 -26.96 -11.48
CA THR A 648 -2.62 -28.19 -11.80
C THR A 648 -2.85 -29.24 -10.73
N ASP A 649 -2.99 -28.81 -9.46
CA ASP A 649 -3.19 -29.68 -8.31
C ASP A 649 -4.12 -29.04 -7.27
N THR A 650 -4.76 -29.89 -6.45
CA THR A 650 -5.56 -29.46 -5.28
C THR A 650 -5.27 -30.34 -4.08
N PHE A 651 -5.19 -29.77 -2.88
CA PHE A 651 -4.84 -30.50 -1.66
C PHE A 651 -5.52 -29.89 -0.43
N SER A 652 -5.74 -30.70 0.62
CA SER A 652 -6.38 -30.25 1.88
C SER A 652 -5.39 -29.72 2.92
N GLU A 653 -4.11 -30.04 2.79
CA GLU A 653 -3.04 -29.66 3.70
C GLU A 653 -1.75 -29.37 2.93
N VAL A 654 -1.02 -28.33 3.33
CA VAL A 654 0.28 -27.97 2.76
C VAL A 654 1.28 -29.09 3.00
N ALA A 655 2.02 -29.47 1.97
CA ALA A 655 3.03 -30.52 2.08
C ALA A 655 4.17 -30.11 3.02
N ASP A 656 4.66 -31.05 3.84
CA ASP A 656 5.73 -30.80 4.83
C ASP A 656 7.01 -30.20 4.23
N GLY A 657 7.34 -30.53 2.97
CA GLY A 657 8.49 -29.98 2.25
C GLY A 657 8.36 -28.52 1.83
N LEU A 658 7.16 -27.94 1.92
CA LEU A 658 6.89 -26.52 1.65
C LEU A 658 6.90 -25.67 2.94
N ARG A 659 7.04 -26.27 4.13
CA ARG A 659 7.05 -25.54 5.40
C ARG A 659 8.45 -25.07 5.75
N HIS A 660 8.56 -23.84 6.23
CA HIS A 660 9.76 -23.40 6.93
C HIS A 660 9.83 -24.07 8.32
N LYS A 661 11.04 -24.39 8.77
CA LYS A 661 11.28 -25.10 10.01
C LYS A 661 12.40 -24.49 10.81
N SER A 662 12.19 -24.45 12.13
CA SER A 662 13.18 -24.03 13.10
C SER A 662 13.53 -25.18 14.03
N ARG A 663 14.82 -25.49 14.10
CA ARG A 663 15.37 -26.45 15.04
C ARG A 663 16.10 -25.71 16.16
N VAL A 664 15.71 -25.99 17.39
CA VAL A 664 16.37 -25.47 18.58
C VAL A 664 17.06 -26.62 19.32
N LYS A 665 18.37 -26.50 19.48
CA LYS A 665 19.24 -27.55 20.01
C LYS A 665 20.15 -26.97 21.10
N LEU A 666 20.19 -27.60 22.26
CA LEU A 666 21.06 -27.24 23.38
C LEU A 666 22.16 -28.27 23.53
N ASP A 667 23.43 -27.83 23.45
CA ASP A 667 24.59 -28.68 23.70
C ASP A 667 25.32 -28.24 24.97
N ALA A 668 25.64 -29.23 25.83
CA ALA A 668 26.51 -29.07 26.98
C ALA A 668 27.91 -29.60 26.65
N GLU A 669 28.94 -28.78 26.89
CA GLU A 669 30.35 -29.14 26.74
C GLU A 669 30.96 -29.38 28.12
N THR A 670 31.62 -30.53 28.29
CA THR A 670 32.32 -30.87 29.52
C THR A 670 33.79 -31.18 29.27
N TYR A 671 34.63 -30.85 30.25
CA TYR A 671 36.04 -31.19 30.29
C TYR A 671 36.29 -32.30 31.30
N SER A 672 36.93 -33.38 30.86
CA SER A 672 37.41 -34.47 31.70
C SER A 672 38.93 -34.40 31.82
N SER A 673 39.37 -34.14 33.05
CA SER A 673 40.80 -34.11 33.39
C SER A 673 41.50 -35.47 33.17
N ALA A 674 40.79 -36.59 33.35
CA ALA A 674 41.30 -37.92 32.98
C ALA A 674 41.42 -38.10 31.46
N SER A 675 40.42 -37.67 30.69
CA SER A 675 40.44 -37.81 29.22
C SER A 675 41.52 -36.94 28.56
N ALA A 676 41.81 -35.76 29.12
CA ALA A 676 42.90 -34.90 28.67
C ALA A 676 44.29 -35.52 28.82
N ILE A 677 44.49 -36.39 29.82
CA ILE A 677 45.80 -36.96 30.16
C ILE A 677 45.97 -38.37 29.60
N PHE A 678 44.90 -39.16 29.61
CA PHE A 678 44.93 -40.59 29.24
C PHE A 678 44.25 -40.90 27.89
N GLY A 679 43.69 -39.91 27.20
CA GLY A 679 42.93 -40.08 25.94
C GLY A 679 43.75 -40.27 24.65
N GLY A 680 45.08 -40.30 24.72
CA GLY A 680 45.98 -40.46 23.55
C GLY A 680 46.28 -39.17 22.78
N LEU A 681 46.91 -39.27 21.60
CA LEU A 681 47.45 -38.14 20.80
C LEU A 681 46.39 -37.17 20.21
N THR A 682 45.10 -37.37 20.46
CA THR A 682 44.00 -36.56 19.88
C THR A 682 43.01 -36.00 20.91
N GLY A 683 43.15 -36.30 22.21
CA GLY A 683 42.16 -35.91 23.23
C GLY A 683 42.52 -34.62 23.97
N ASN A 684 41.83 -33.51 23.69
CA ASN A 684 41.94 -32.25 24.45
C ASN A 684 41.11 -32.26 25.76
N GLY A 685 40.55 -33.40 26.14
CA GLY A 685 39.70 -33.58 27.33
C GLY A 685 38.28 -33.03 27.19
N LEU A 686 37.94 -32.34 26.10
CA LEU A 686 36.61 -31.77 25.86
C LEU A 686 35.68 -32.79 25.19
N SER A 687 34.42 -32.77 25.58
CA SER A 687 33.34 -33.55 24.97
C SER A 687 32.04 -32.76 24.97
N THR A 688 31.31 -32.81 23.87
CA THR A 688 30.02 -32.14 23.71
C THR A 688 28.90 -33.17 23.65
N SER A 689 27.79 -32.92 24.36
CA SER A 689 26.59 -33.74 24.33
C SER A 689 25.35 -32.89 24.09
N THR A 690 24.47 -33.33 23.20
CA THR A 690 23.16 -32.71 22.99
C THR A 690 22.21 -33.10 24.10
N VAL A 691 21.72 -32.09 24.82
CA VAL A 691 20.87 -32.27 26.00
C VAL A 691 19.41 -31.89 25.75
N LEU A 692 19.13 -31.14 24.67
CA LEU A 692 17.77 -30.88 24.19
C LEU A 692 17.82 -30.64 22.68
N ASP A 693 16.85 -31.18 21.94
CA ASP A 693 16.77 -31.04 20.48
C ASP A 693 15.30 -31.11 20.03
N GLN A 694 14.77 -30.00 19.52
CA GLN A 694 13.38 -29.89 19.06
C GLN A 694 13.34 -29.20 17.69
N THR A 695 12.44 -29.65 16.82
CA THR A 695 12.19 -29.02 15.51
C THR A 695 10.71 -28.71 15.40
N PHE A 696 10.41 -27.47 15.01
CA PHE A 696 9.06 -26.95 14.86
C PHE A 696 8.84 -26.52 13.41
N ASN A 697 7.58 -26.54 12.95
CA ASN A 697 7.23 -25.74 11.78
C ASN A 697 7.14 -24.29 12.23
N ASP A 698 7.63 -23.35 11.42
CA ASP A 698 7.66 -21.94 11.83
C ASP A 698 6.26 -21.34 11.96
N VAL A 699 5.29 -21.85 11.19
CA VAL A 699 3.86 -21.49 11.31
C VAL A 699 3.28 -21.83 12.69
N ASP A 700 3.81 -22.84 13.37
CA ASP A 700 3.39 -23.24 14.73
C ASP A 700 4.02 -22.36 15.82
N LEU A 701 4.99 -21.50 15.49
CA LEU A 701 5.72 -20.64 16.41
C LEU A 701 5.22 -19.18 16.44
N VAL A 702 4.29 -18.80 15.55
CA VAL A 702 3.73 -17.43 15.49
C VAL A 702 3.04 -17.07 16.81
N GLY A 703 3.59 -16.10 17.55
CA GLY A 703 3.09 -15.71 18.87
C GLY A 703 3.28 -16.79 19.96
N ARG A 704 4.23 -17.70 19.76
CA ARG A 704 4.51 -18.83 20.66
C ARG A 704 5.99 -18.87 21.03
N PRO A 705 6.47 -17.95 21.89
CA PRO A 705 7.87 -17.85 22.27
C PRO A 705 8.36 -19.07 23.05
N ILE A 706 9.62 -19.43 22.87
CA ILE A 706 10.26 -20.62 23.42
C ILE A 706 11.19 -20.24 24.57
N THR A 707 10.93 -20.71 25.79
CA THR A 707 11.76 -20.42 26.98
C THR A 707 12.58 -21.61 27.42
N PHE A 708 13.89 -21.43 27.53
CA PHE A 708 14.86 -22.38 28.06
C PHE A 708 15.26 -22.04 29.48
N GLY A 709 15.51 -23.08 30.28
CA GLY A 709 16.15 -22.96 31.58
C GLY A 709 16.64 -24.32 32.09
N ASN A 710 17.22 -24.32 33.29
CA ASN A 710 17.67 -25.54 33.95
C ASN A 710 17.10 -25.65 35.35
N PHE A 711 16.58 -26.82 35.72
CA PHE A 711 16.46 -27.15 37.13
C PHE A 711 17.84 -27.51 37.66
N VAL A 712 18.28 -26.83 38.71
CA VAL A 712 19.61 -27.01 39.29
C VAL A 712 19.50 -27.62 40.68
N SER A 713 20.29 -28.66 40.91
CA SER A 713 20.46 -29.28 42.22
C SER A 713 21.94 -29.55 42.48
N SER A 714 22.41 -29.22 43.68
CA SER A 714 23.79 -29.42 44.09
C SER A 714 23.86 -30.35 45.27
N SER A 715 24.84 -31.24 45.28
CA SER A 715 25.14 -32.14 46.40
C SER A 715 26.63 -32.12 46.69
N ALA A 716 26.98 -32.01 47.97
CA ALA A 716 28.36 -32.08 48.43
C ALA A 716 28.54 -33.35 49.27
N SER A 717 29.63 -34.07 49.02
CA SER A 717 30.05 -35.22 49.81
C SER A 717 31.46 -34.97 50.34
N SER A 718 31.70 -35.33 51.60
CA SER A 718 32.99 -35.14 52.25
C SER A 718 33.34 -36.36 53.10
N ALA A 719 34.50 -36.96 52.81
CA ALA A 719 35.19 -37.97 53.61
C ALA A 719 36.57 -37.43 54.01
N LEU A 720 37.24 -38.10 54.97
CA LEU A 720 38.50 -37.64 55.62
C LEU A 720 39.60 -37.11 54.68
N PHE A 721 39.65 -37.57 53.41
CA PHE A 721 40.63 -37.11 52.41
C PHE A 721 40.02 -36.81 51.03
N LEU A 722 38.69 -36.92 50.88
CA LEU A 722 38.00 -36.82 49.60
C LEU A 722 36.81 -35.88 49.73
N ALA A 723 36.81 -34.82 48.94
CA ALA A 723 35.68 -33.91 48.80
C ALA A 723 35.24 -33.89 47.34
N ALA A 724 33.93 -33.96 47.13
CA ALA A 724 33.32 -33.84 45.81
C ALA A 724 32.02 -33.04 45.90
N GLN A 725 31.85 -32.12 44.97
CA GLN A 725 30.62 -31.37 44.74
C GLN A 725 30.08 -31.77 43.37
N THR A 726 28.84 -32.22 43.32
CA THR A 726 28.13 -32.55 42.08
C THR A 726 26.99 -31.58 41.88
N ASN A 727 27.02 -30.85 40.77
CA ASN A 727 25.95 -29.98 40.29
C ASN A 727 25.23 -30.69 39.14
N THR A 728 23.93 -30.92 39.30
CA THR A 728 23.08 -31.61 38.32
C THR A 728 22.11 -30.61 37.70
N TYR A 729 22.09 -30.58 36.36
CA TYR A 729 21.31 -29.67 35.53
C TYR A 729 20.30 -30.47 34.71
N SER A 730 19.01 -30.20 34.91
CA SER A 730 17.94 -30.78 34.11
C SER A 730 17.33 -29.70 33.21
N PRO A 731 17.71 -29.65 31.91
CA PRO A 731 17.23 -28.63 31.00
C PRO A 731 15.74 -28.81 30.71
N TYR A 732 15.05 -27.69 30.49
CA TYR A 732 13.67 -27.67 30.04
C TYR A 732 13.46 -26.61 28.95
N LEU A 733 12.41 -26.83 28.16
CA LEU A 733 11.86 -25.93 27.16
C LEU A 733 10.38 -25.71 27.48
N ILE A 734 9.94 -24.46 27.52
CA ILE A 734 8.53 -24.08 27.64
C ILE A 734 8.10 -23.43 26.32
N LEU A 735 7.04 -23.95 25.70
CA LEU A 735 6.42 -23.33 24.53
C LEU A 735 5.22 -22.50 24.99
N GLY A 736 5.35 -21.18 24.88
CA GLY A 736 4.31 -20.22 25.23
C GLY A 736 3.20 -20.11 24.19
N ASP A 737 2.13 -19.40 24.54
CA ASP A 737 1.13 -18.93 23.57
C ASP A 737 0.52 -17.60 24.01
N ASP A 738 0.79 -16.56 23.22
CA ASP A 738 0.30 -15.19 23.45
C ASP A 738 -1.21 -15.06 23.28
N ALA A 739 -1.89 -16.09 22.76
CA ALA A 739 -3.35 -16.18 22.79
C ALA A 739 -3.92 -16.23 24.22
N TYR A 740 -3.12 -16.61 25.22
CA TYR A 740 -3.57 -16.77 26.60
C TYR A 740 -2.77 -15.89 27.57
N PRO A 741 -3.44 -15.02 28.37
CA PRO A 741 -2.76 -14.14 29.32
C PRO A 741 -2.17 -14.88 30.54
N SER A 742 -2.48 -16.17 30.72
CA SER A 742 -1.91 -17.03 31.76
C SER A 742 -1.15 -18.19 31.16
N ASN A 743 0.03 -18.49 31.69
CA ASN A 743 0.89 -19.58 31.23
C ASN A 743 0.42 -20.99 31.66
N SER A 744 -0.85 -21.14 32.04
CA SER A 744 -1.43 -22.42 32.45
C SER A 744 -1.57 -23.42 31.29
N GLN A 745 -1.50 -22.93 30.05
CA GLN A 745 -1.59 -23.74 28.82
C GLN A 745 -0.20 -23.94 28.16
N ASP A 746 0.87 -23.42 28.77
CA ASP A 746 2.21 -23.56 28.21
C ASP A 746 2.68 -25.02 28.25
N GLU A 747 3.25 -25.50 27.15
CA GLU A 747 3.76 -26.86 27.04
C GLU A 747 5.19 -26.95 27.60
N LEU A 748 5.45 -27.91 28.49
CA LEU A 748 6.76 -28.15 29.08
C LEU A 748 7.41 -29.42 28.48
N ILE A 749 8.57 -29.25 27.87
CA ILE A 749 9.41 -30.33 27.34
C ILE A 749 10.69 -30.41 28.18
N THR A 750 11.01 -31.57 28.74
CA THR A 750 12.24 -31.79 29.51
C THR A 750 13.32 -32.44 28.64
N GLY A 751 14.56 -31.94 28.76
CA GLY A 751 15.72 -32.54 28.10
C GLY A 751 16.42 -33.62 28.93
N ILE A 752 17.61 -34.00 28.48
CA ILE A 752 18.48 -34.97 29.14
C ILE A 752 19.29 -34.27 30.23
N THR A 753 19.20 -34.77 31.46
CA THR A 753 19.99 -34.27 32.59
C THR A 753 21.49 -34.47 32.36
N PHE A 754 22.29 -33.46 32.67
CA PHE A 754 23.75 -33.49 32.67
C PHE A 754 24.30 -32.99 34.00
N GLN A 755 25.58 -33.24 34.27
CA GLN A 755 26.20 -32.92 35.56
C GLN A 755 27.63 -32.42 35.44
N GLU A 756 28.03 -31.60 36.39
CA GLU A 756 29.41 -31.24 36.69
C GLU A 756 29.79 -31.89 38.02
N THR A 757 30.98 -32.47 38.09
CA THR A 757 31.54 -33.02 39.33
C THR A 757 32.91 -32.43 39.56
N LEU A 758 33.02 -31.61 40.60
CA LEU A 758 34.26 -31.00 41.06
C LEU A 758 34.79 -31.82 42.23
N THR A 759 36.04 -32.26 42.17
CA THR A 759 36.65 -33.05 43.27
C THR A 759 38.13 -32.71 43.46
N ASN A 760 38.60 -32.86 44.70
CA ASN A 760 40.02 -32.82 45.02
C ASN A 760 40.78 -34.12 44.64
N LEU A 761 40.10 -35.11 44.07
CA LEU A 761 40.71 -36.31 43.49
C LEU A 761 41.49 -35.95 42.21
N PRO A 762 42.77 -36.36 42.09
CA PRO A 762 43.51 -36.21 40.85
C PRO A 762 42.76 -36.85 39.69
N PHE A 763 42.52 -36.06 38.64
CA PHE A 763 41.84 -36.47 37.40
C PHE A 763 40.36 -36.87 37.55
N GLY A 764 39.77 -36.67 38.73
CA GLY A 764 38.39 -37.06 39.03
C GLY A 764 37.33 -36.03 38.61
N SER A 765 37.74 -34.81 38.27
CA SER A 765 36.80 -33.74 37.94
C SER A 765 36.31 -33.83 36.50
N GLN A 766 34.99 -33.70 36.35
CA GLN A 766 34.28 -33.43 35.10
C GLN A 766 33.67 -32.03 35.21
N ILE A 767 34.20 -31.09 34.43
CA ILE A 767 33.90 -29.65 34.56
C ILE A 767 32.96 -29.23 33.44
N LEU A 768 31.90 -28.48 33.73
CA LEU A 768 31.07 -27.88 32.67
C LEU A 768 31.82 -26.67 32.08
N THR A 769 32.17 -26.73 30.80
CA THR A 769 32.98 -25.69 30.14
C THR A 769 32.18 -24.82 29.20
N GLY A 770 31.03 -25.28 28.71
CA GLY A 770 30.17 -24.49 27.85
C GLY A 770 28.73 -24.99 27.81
N LEU A 771 27.81 -24.07 27.57
CA LEU A 771 26.42 -24.35 27.24
C LEU A 771 26.02 -23.45 26.06
N SER A 772 25.71 -24.06 24.93
CA SER A 772 25.44 -23.35 23.67
C SER A 772 24.10 -23.76 23.10
N LEU A 773 23.31 -22.76 22.75
CA LEU A 773 22.00 -22.88 22.14
C LEU A 773 22.13 -22.62 20.65
N TYR A 774 21.80 -23.62 19.84
CA TYR A 774 21.82 -23.58 18.39
C TYR A 774 20.39 -23.40 17.89
N ILE A 775 20.17 -22.38 17.10
CA ILE A 775 18.88 -22.07 16.47
C ILE A 775 19.12 -22.18 14.97
N SER A 776 18.56 -23.20 14.34
CA SER A 776 18.73 -23.44 12.91
C SER A 776 17.41 -23.20 12.19
N ILE A 777 17.40 -22.33 11.20
CA ILE A 777 16.25 -22.05 10.35
C ILE A 777 16.46 -22.70 8.98
N VAL A 778 15.41 -23.32 8.46
CA VAL A 778 15.43 -24.04 7.17
C VAL A 778 14.19 -23.65 6.39
N GLY A 779 14.38 -22.95 5.27
CA GLY A 779 13.34 -22.68 4.30
C GLY A 779 13.21 -23.79 3.24
N PRO A 780 12.07 -23.90 2.54
CA PRO A 780 11.88 -24.85 1.45
C PRO A 780 12.95 -24.72 0.37
N GLY A 781 13.65 -25.81 0.08
CA GLY A 781 14.72 -25.85 -0.93
C GLY A 781 15.95 -25.00 -0.60
N SER A 782 16.08 -24.47 0.62
CA SER A 782 17.18 -23.61 1.06
C SER A 782 18.15 -24.34 1.99
N ASP A 783 19.39 -23.84 2.07
CA ASP A 783 20.36 -24.32 3.04
C ASP A 783 19.99 -23.88 4.47
N SER A 784 20.33 -24.72 5.46
CA SER A 784 20.13 -24.41 6.88
C SER A 784 21.05 -23.27 7.32
N GLN A 785 20.48 -22.22 7.93
CA GLN A 785 21.25 -21.17 8.61
C GLN A 785 21.21 -21.42 10.11
N THR A 786 22.38 -21.49 10.77
CA THR A 786 22.47 -21.77 12.20
C THR A 786 23.08 -20.59 12.96
N TYR A 787 22.35 -20.15 13.99
CA TYR A 787 22.75 -19.12 14.94
C TYR A 787 23.10 -19.78 16.27
N VAL A 788 24.17 -19.31 16.92
CA VAL A 788 24.64 -19.87 18.18
C VAL A 788 24.58 -18.79 19.26
N HIS A 789 23.69 -18.98 20.22
CA HIS A 789 23.63 -18.17 21.43
C HIS A 789 24.40 -18.89 22.54
N THR A 790 25.44 -18.24 23.06
CA THR A 790 26.25 -18.80 24.14
C THR A 790 25.62 -18.45 25.48
N ILE A 791 25.03 -19.44 26.15
CA ILE A 791 24.45 -19.27 27.48
C ILE A 791 25.56 -19.21 28.53
N PHE A 792 26.59 -20.05 28.35
CA PHE A 792 27.73 -20.14 29.27
C PHE A 792 29.00 -20.55 28.51
N ASP A 793 30.13 -19.89 28.79
CA ASP A 793 31.46 -20.29 28.31
C ASP A 793 32.55 -20.00 29.36
N ARG A 794 33.11 -21.06 29.95
CA ARG A 794 34.19 -20.97 30.95
C ARG A 794 35.57 -20.79 30.33
N ILE A 795 35.76 -21.14 29.06
CA ILE A 795 37.08 -21.15 28.41
C ILE A 795 37.39 -19.78 27.80
N GLY A 796 36.38 -19.12 27.20
CA GLY A 796 36.53 -17.81 26.55
C GLY A 796 36.98 -17.91 25.08
N ALA A 797 36.63 -16.90 24.28
CA ALA A 797 36.76 -16.92 22.82
C ALA A 797 38.23 -16.98 22.33
N ALA A 798 39.14 -16.24 22.94
CA ALA A 798 40.56 -16.20 22.56
C ALA A 798 41.29 -17.51 22.91
N ALA A 799 40.99 -18.11 24.07
CA ALA A 799 41.54 -19.40 24.45
C ALA A 799 41.05 -20.53 23.51
N ARG A 800 39.78 -20.48 23.11
CA ARG A 800 39.21 -21.39 22.11
C ARG A 800 39.89 -21.25 20.74
N GLN A 801 40.19 -20.03 20.30
CA GLN A 801 40.83 -19.79 18.99
C GLN A 801 42.31 -20.21 18.93
N THR A 802 43.04 -20.05 20.04
CA THR A 802 44.48 -20.38 20.11
C THR A 802 44.76 -21.84 20.48
N GLY A 803 43.74 -22.60 20.90
CA GLY A 803 43.88 -23.99 21.34
C GLY A 803 44.73 -24.15 22.60
N GLN A 804 44.96 -23.08 23.37
CA GLN A 804 45.72 -23.15 24.61
C GLN A 804 44.92 -23.89 25.68
N ALA A 805 45.56 -24.83 26.37
CA ALA A 805 45.00 -25.49 27.53
C ALA A 805 44.86 -24.49 28.69
N THR A 806 43.66 -23.98 28.90
CA THR A 806 43.34 -23.18 30.09
C THR A 806 43.38 -24.08 31.32
N ASN A 807 44.14 -23.67 32.34
CA ASN A 807 44.17 -24.37 33.62
C ASN A 807 42.83 -24.11 34.34
N LEU A 808 41.85 -24.99 34.15
CA LEU A 808 40.56 -24.94 34.83
C LEU A 808 40.77 -25.30 36.30
N ALA A 809 40.98 -24.29 37.15
CA ALA A 809 41.11 -24.47 38.58
C ALA A 809 39.82 -25.10 39.15
N VAL A 810 39.99 -26.07 40.06
CA VAL A 810 38.86 -26.72 40.75
C VAL A 810 38.72 -26.07 42.11
N ASP A 811 37.70 -25.22 42.28
CA ASP A 811 37.26 -24.71 43.58
C ASP A 811 35.97 -25.45 43.99
N LEU A 812 36.00 -26.07 45.17
CA LEU A 812 34.87 -26.84 45.72
C LEU A 812 33.89 -25.96 46.51
N SER A 813 34.12 -24.65 46.54
CA SER A 813 33.23 -23.65 47.12
C SER A 813 32.45 -22.85 46.07
N ASP A 814 32.75 -23.06 44.78
CA ASP A 814 32.06 -22.36 43.69
C ASP A 814 30.57 -22.71 43.66
N ALA A 815 29.75 -21.66 43.55
CA ALA A 815 28.35 -21.82 43.18
C ALA A 815 28.25 -22.47 41.78
N PRO A 816 27.15 -23.18 41.48
CA PRO A 816 26.93 -23.70 40.14
C PRO A 816 27.05 -22.57 39.10
N PRO A 817 27.80 -22.77 38.00
CA PRO A 817 27.93 -21.77 36.92
C PRO A 817 26.61 -21.37 36.27
N ILE A 818 25.56 -22.19 36.41
CA ILE A 818 24.21 -21.94 35.90
C ILE A 818 23.24 -22.04 37.08
N SER A 819 22.43 -21.01 37.27
CA SER A 819 21.39 -20.93 38.28
C SER A 819 20.05 -21.45 37.77
N SER A 820 19.16 -21.85 38.67
CA SER A 820 17.77 -22.16 38.30
C SER A 820 16.93 -20.94 37.92
N LEU A 821 17.49 -19.74 38.13
CA LEU A 821 16.92 -18.46 37.71
C LEU A 821 17.44 -17.99 36.36
N ASP A 822 18.44 -18.68 35.79
CA ASP A 822 18.93 -18.37 34.47
C ASP A 822 17.93 -18.90 33.44
N SER A 823 17.37 -17.99 32.64
CA SER A 823 16.38 -18.32 31.62
C SER A 823 16.65 -17.57 30.32
N THR A 824 16.32 -18.20 29.20
CA THR A 824 16.47 -17.64 27.86
C THR A 824 15.19 -17.85 27.09
N THR A 825 14.44 -16.78 26.83
CA THR A 825 13.26 -16.80 25.97
C THR A 825 13.65 -16.35 24.58
N ILE A 826 13.23 -17.11 23.58
CA ILE A 826 13.49 -16.86 22.16
C ILE A 826 12.15 -16.64 21.48
N GLU A 827 12.05 -15.57 20.72
CA GLU A 827 10.98 -15.38 19.75
C GLU A 827 11.53 -15.66 18.35
N ILE A 828 11.00 -16.70 17.72
CA ILE A 828 11.27 -17.05 16.32
C ILE A 828 10.10 -16.48 15.54
N ASN A 829 10.22 -15.22 15.14
CA ASN A 829 9.12 -14.45 14.60
C ASN A 829 9.08 -14.53 13.07
N THR A 830 7.96 -14.99 12.52
CA THR A 830 7.70 -14.98 11.08
C THR A 830 6.70 -13.91 10.65
N ALA A 831 6.11 -13.18 11.60
CA ALA A 831 5.03 -12.25 11.37
C ALA A 831 5.28 -10.87 12.02
N ALA A 832 5.23 -9.81 11.24
CA ALA A 832 5.35 -8.45 11.77
C ALA A 832 4.06 -8.09 12.52
N ARG A 833 4.06 -8.10 13.85
CA ARG A 833 2.86 -7.82 14.63
C ARG A 833 2.55 -6.32 14.62
N VAL A 834 1.63 -5.90 13.75
CA VAL A 834 1.11 -4.52 13.68
C VAL A 834 -0.35 -4.49 14.11
N SER A 835 -0.65 -4.78 15.37
CA SER A 835 -2.00 -4.52 15.90
C SER A 835 -1.97 -3.72 17.20
N ALA A 836 -2.68 -2.59 17.17
CA ALA A 836 -2.90 -1.66 18.27
C ALA A 836 -3.82 -2.23 19.37
N ASN A 837 -3.92 -3.56 19.50
CA ASN A 837 -4.69 -4.17 20.58
C ASN A 837 -3.87 -4.11 21.88
N ALA A 838 -4.22 -3.14 22.71
CA ALA A 838 -3.69 -2.84 24.04
C ALA A 838 -3.71 -4.02 25.04
N ALA A 839 -4.21 -5.21 24.69
CA ALA A 839 -4.32 -6.36 25.59
C ALA A 839 -2.96 -6.96 26.02
N ILE A 840 -1.97 -7.02 25.12
CA ILE A 840 -0.64 -7.61 25.43
C ILE A 840 0.26 -6.67 26.25
N PRO A 841 0.32 -5.35 25.98
CA PRO A 841 1.01 -4.41 26.86
C PRO A 841 0.46 -4.41 28.31
N ASN A 842 -0.84 -4.62 28.49
CA ASN A 842 -1.47 -4.55 29.82
C ASN A 842 -1.17 -5.77 30.71
N SER A 843 -1.06 -6.98 30.15
CA SER A 843 -0.62 -8.18 30.90
C SER A 843 0.88 -8.13 31.19
N ALA A 844 1.68 -7.66 30.24
CA ALA A 844 3.10 -7.37 30.37
C ALA A 844 3.41 -6.37 31.51
N GLU A 845 2.70 -5.24 31.56
CA GLU A 845 2.86 -4.23 32.61
C GLU A 845 2.41 -4.76 33.98
N SER A 846 1.37 -5.60 34.01
CA SER A 846 0.91 -6.28 35.23
C SER A 846 1.95 -7.29 35.73
N ALA A 847 2.58 -8.06 34.85
CA ALA A 847 3.66 -8.99 35.18
C ALA A 847 4.91 -8.24 35.70
N LEU A 848 5.28 -7.13 35.07
CA LEU A 848 6.35 -6.24 35.53
C LEU A 848 6.08 -5.68 36.93
N LYS A 849 4.84 -5.25 37.23
CA LYS A 849 4.44 -4.77 38.57
C LYS A 849 4.49 -5.87 39.62
N GLN A 850 4.02 -7.08 39.31
CA GLN A 850 4.11 -8.23 40.20
C GLN A 850 5.56 -8.65 40.46
N PHE A 851 6.38 -8.70 39.40
CA PHE A 851 7.80 -9.00 39.50
C PHE A 851 8.56 -7.95 40.33
N SER A 852 8.38 -6.65 40.06
CA SER A 852 9.08 -5.59 40.81
C SER A 852 8.78 -5.63 42.31
N SER A 853 7.55 -5.98 42.69
CA SER A 853 7.14 -6.15 44.09
C SER A 853 7.83 -7.37 44.71
N PHE A 854 7.85 -8.51 44.01
CA PHE A 854 8.53 -9.72 44.46
C PHE A 854 10.05 -9.53 44.55
N ALA A 855 10.69 -8.98 43.52
CA ALA A 855 12.15 -8.79 43.46
C ALA A 855 12.64 -7.93 44.62
N LYS A 856 11.86 -6.91 45.01
CA LYS A 856 12.13 -6.07 46.18
C LYS A 856 12.12 -6.88 47.49
N GLU A 857 11.16 -7.78 47.68
CA GLU A 857 11.08 -8.65 48.87
C GLU A 857 12.20 -9.70 48.88
N PHE A 858 12.49 -10.32 47.73
CA PHE A 858 13.53 -11.33 47.58
C PHE A 858 14.95 -10.77 47.82
N LEU A 859 15.29 -9.64 47.20
CA LEU A 859 16.61 -9.02 47.29
C LEU A 859 16.87 -8.35 48.67
N GLN A 860 15.82 -8.10 49.46
CA GLN A 860 15.94 -7.61 50.84
C GLN A 860 16.00 -8.73 51.88
N SER A 861 15.82 -9.99 51.47
CA SER A 861 15.81 -11.16 52.36
C SER A 861 17.21 -11.75 52.55
N THR A 862 17.46 -12.39 53.70
CA THR A 862 18.75 -13.04 54.00
C THR A 862 18.99 -14.26 53.10
N SER A 863 20.25 -14.67 52.92
CA SER A 863 20.59 -15.86 52.09
C SER A 863 19.87 -17.15 52.50
N THR A 864 19.49 -17.29 53.76
CA THR A 864 18.69 -18.44 54.26
C THR A 864 17.19 -18.31 53.92
N GLU A 865 16.65 -17.09 53.93
CA GLU A 865 15.27 -16.80 53.49
C GLU A 865 15.13 -16.89 51.97
N GLN A 866 16.13 -16.43 51.21
CA GLN A 866 16.20 -16.59 49.76
C GLN A 866 16.13 -18.07 49.37
N GLN A 867 16.89 -18.95 50.05
CA GLN A 867 16.80 -20.40 49.82
C GLN A 867 15.44 -20.99 50.21
N ALA A 868 14.78 -20.48 51.25
CA ALA A 868 13.44 -20.91 51.64
C ALA A 868 12.36 -20.46 50.63
N ILE A 869 12.44 -19.22 50.13
CA ILE A 869 11.57 -18.67 49.08
C ILE A 869 11.75 -19.46 47.77
N LEU A 870 13.00 -19.73 47.38
CA LEU A 870 13.33 -20.58 46.23
C LEU A 870 12.86 -22.03 46.41
N SER A 871 12.82 -22.55 47.63
CA SER A 871 12.28 -23.89 47.92
C SER A 871 10.74 -23.98 47.92
N GLN A 872 10.03 -22.87 48.22
CA GLN A 872 8.56 -22.84 48.32
C GLN A 872 7.87 -22.28 47.07
N GLY A 873 8.55 -21.49 46.23
CA GLY A 873 7.94 -20.72 45.13
C GLY A 873 8.59 -20.86 43.74
N ARG A 874 9.45 -21.87 43.55
CA ARG A 874 10.28 -22.09 42.33
C ARG A 874 9.50 -22.00 41.00
N THR A 875 8.28 -22.53 40.96
CA THR A 875 7.43 -22.48 39.76
C THR A 875 6.90 -21.08 39.50
N GLY A 876 6.38 -20.39 40.52
CA GLY A 876 5.76 -19.06 40.38
C GLY A 876 6.74 -17.95 40.00
N PHE A 877 7.99 -18.03 40.44
CA PHE A 877 9.00 -17.04 40.09
C PHE A 877 9.45 -17.17 38.62
N ASN A 878 9.69 -18.39 38.13
CA ASN A 878 10.04 -18.62 36.73
C ASN A 878 8.88 -18.23 35.79
N VAL A 879 7.61 -18.43 36.22
CA VAL A 879 6.43 -17.91 35.50
C VAL A 879 6.50 -16.39 35.31
N LEU A 880 6.79 -15.64 36.38
CA LEU A 880 6.87 -14.18 36.34
C LEU A 880 8.04 -13.70 35.46
N LEU A 881 9.19 -14.36 35.55
CA LEU A 881 10.38 -14.02 34.77
C LEU A 881 10.16 -14.24 33.27
N THR A 882 9.57 -15.37 32.89
CA THR A 882 9.14 -15.65 31.52
C THR A 882 8.14 -14.61 31.03
N GLY A 883 7.17 -14.21 31.86
CA GLY A 883 6.23 -13.15 31.52
C GLY A 883 6.89 -11.80 31.21
N VAL A 884 7.92 -11.42 31.98
CA VAL A 884 8.70 -10.20 31.74
C VAL A 884 9.50 -10.30 30.42
N GLN A 885 10.13 -11.45 30.15
CA GLN A 885 10.89 -11.65 28.91
C GLN A 885 9.97 -11.59 27.68
N ARG A 886 8.81 -12.26 27.70
CA ARG A 886 7.83 -12.21 26.60
C ARG A 886 7.31 -10.79 26.38
N ALA A 887 7.03 -10.06 27.46
CA ALA A 887 6.63 -8.66 27.41
C ALA A 887 7.67 -7.76 26.72
N GLN A 888 8.95 -7.98 27.03
CA GLN A 888 10.05 -7.24 26.40
C GLN A 888 10.13 -7.55 24.90
N LEU A 889 10.11 -8.83 24.52
CA LEU A 889 10.17 -9.23 23.11
C LEU A 889 8.98 -8.70 22.31
N SER A 890 7.74 -8.87 22.81
CA SER A 890 6.57 -8.30 22.15
C SER A 890 6.61 -6.76 22.08
N GLY A 891 7.16 -6.09 23.09
CA GLY A 891 7.31 -4.64 23.10
C GLY A 891 8.35 -4.14 22.08
N PHE A 892 9.42 -4.92 21.88
CA PHE A 892 10.42 -4.69 20.85
C PHE A 892 9.81 -4.88 19.45
N GLU A 893 9.20 -6.02 19.18
CA GLU A 893 8.66 -6.36 17.85
C GLU A 893 7.62 -5.35 17.37
N SER A 894 6.74 -4.89 18.26
CA SER A 894 5.72 -3.88 17.93
C SER A 894 6.34 -2.54 17.55
N GLN A 895 7.36 -2.07 18.27
CA GLN A 895 8.01 -0.80 17.99
C GLN A 895 8.92 -0.88 16.76
N ALA A 896 9.65 -1.99 16.60
CA ALA A 896 10.49 -2.27 15.45
C ALA A 896 9.66 -2.30 14.15
N SER A 897 8.57 -3.08 14.13
CA SER A 897 7.67 -3.15 12.97
C SER A 897 7.11 -1.78 12.57
N TYR A 898 6.73 -0.96 13.56
CA TYR A 898 6.24 0.41 13.30
C TYR A 898 7.32 1.31 12.70
N ALA A 899 8.54 1.28 13.26
CA ALA A 899 9.66 2.09 12.77
C ALA A 899 10.11 1.66 11.37
N GLU A 900 10.17 0.35 11.11
CA GLU A 900 10.48 -0.24 9.81
C GLU A 900 9.48 0.19 8.74
N ALA A 901 8.17 0.17 9.03
CA ALA A 901 7.15 0.62 8.08
C ALA A 901 7.32 2.10 7.70
N ILE A 902 7.68 2.96 8.65
CA ILE A 902 7.96 4.38 8.39
C ILE A 902 9.22 4.54 7.53
N LEU A 903 10.29 3.82 7.86
CA LEU A 903 11.53 3.84 7.08
C LEU A 903 11.31 3.33 5.65
N ALA A 904 10.59 2.23 5.49
CA ALA A 904 10.30 1.62 4.19
C ALA A 904 9.55 2.60 3.27
N ARG A 905 8.52 3.27 3.81
CA ARG A 905 7.77 4.33 3.10
C ARG A 905 8.64 5.54 2.73
N SER A 906 9.58 5.90 3.60
CA SER A 906 10.47 7.05 3.41
C SER A 906 11.54 6.77 2.35
N LEU A 907 12.08 5.55 2.34
CA LEU A 907 13.13 5.11 1.42
C LEU A 907 12.59 4.43 0.15
N LYS A 908 11.27 4.35 -0.01
CA LYS A 908 10.59 3.79 -1.19
C LYS A 908 10.99 2.33 -1.45
N VAL A 909 11.04 1.56 -0.38
CA VAL A 909 11.30 0.11 -0.41
C VAL A 909 10.11 -0.65 0.16
N ALA A 910 9.90 -1.88 -0.30
CA ALA A 910 9.08 -2.87 0.41
C ALA A 910 10.02 -3.69 1.30
N ALA A 911 9.76 -3.75 2.61
CA ALA A 911 10.61 -4.45 3.56
C ALA A 911 9.76 -5.39 4.42
N TYR A 912 10.10 -6.68 4.40
CA TYR A 912 9.30 -7.72 5.06
C TYR A 912 10.13 -8.97 5.39
N LEU A 913 9.58 -9.85 6.23
CA LEU A 913 10.22 -11.13 6.61
C LEU A 913 10.01 -12.18 5.51
N ASP A 914 11.08 -12.64 4.87
CA ASP A 914 11.10 -13.82 3.99
C ASP A 914 11.66 -15.08 4.67
N SER A 915 11.98 -14.94 5.96
CA SER A 915 12.62 -15.92 6.84
C SER A 915 12.47 -15.44 8.29
N PRO A 916 12.48 -16.33 9.30
CA PRO A 916 12.20 -15.93 10.68
C PRO A 916 13.21 -14.91 11.23
N ARG A 917 12.74 -13.87 11.92
CA ARG A 917 13.54 -13.03 12.82
C ARG A 917 13.76 -13.78 14.14
N ILE A 918 14.94 -13.65 14.73
CA ILE A 918 15.28 -14.30 15.99
C ILE A 918 15.68 -13.23 16.99
N THR A 919 14.83 -13.03 17.99
CA THR A 919 15.08 -12.16 19.14
C THR A 919 15.14 -13.01 20.41
N ILE A 920 16.11 -12.70 21.28
CA ILE A 920 16.37 -13.47 22.49
C ILE A 920 16.29 -12.50 23.68
N ALA A 921 15.51 -12.85 24.69
CA ALA A 921 15.53 -12.20 25.99
C ALA A 921 16.09 -13.18 27.02
N SER A 922 17.16 -12.80 27.73
CA SER A 922 17.78 -13.65 28.75
C SER A 922 17.82 -12.96 30.10
N THR A 923 17.77 -13.78 31.14
CA THR A 923 18.03 -13.36 32.52
C THR A 923 19.14 -14.23 33.06
N THR A 924 20.13 -13.61 33.70
CA THR A 924 21.17 -14.33 34.44
C THR A 924 21.30 -13.80 35.86
N LEU A 925 21.55 -14.67 36.83
CA LEU A 925 21.91 -14.31 38.19
C LEU A 925 23.44 -14.16 38.29
N GLU A 926 23.92 -12.92 38.47
CA GLU A 926 25.33 -12.62 38.71
C GLU A 926 25.59 -12.43 40.22
N ASN A 927 26.67 -12.99 40.75
CA ASN A 927 27.04 -12.78 42.16
C ASN A 927 27.78 -11.44 42.31
N GLY A 928 27.26 -10.55 43.17
CA GLY A 928 27.92 -9.28 43.51
C GLY A 928 29.17 -9.48 44.39
N ALA A 929 30.04 -8.46 44.43
CA ALA A 929 31.24 -8.45 45.28
C ALA A 929 30.96 -8.45 46.80
N ASP A 930 29.69 -8.31 47.19
CA ASP A 930 29.15 -8.22 48.54
C ASP A 930 28.24 -9.41 48.92
N ASP A 931 28.27 -10.51 48.17
CA ASP A 931 27.38 -11.68 48.29
C ASP A 931 25.87 -11.39 48.04
N ASN A 932 25.53 -10.19 47.55
CA ASN A 932 24.17 -9.90 47.09
C ASN A 932 24.04 -10.26 45.59
N GLY A 933 23.26 -11.30 45.28
CA GLY A 933 22.99 -11.70 43.89
C GLY A 933 22.22 -10.61 43.12
N LYS A 934 22.61 -10.37 41.88
CA LYS A 934 22.03 -9.38 40.95
C LYS A 934 21.40 -10.09 39.76
N LEU A 935 20.12 -9.82 39.48
CA LEU A 935 19.47 -10.27 38.26
C LEU A 935 19.78 -9.31 37.11
N VAL A 936 20.32 -9.85 36.02
CA VAL A 936 20.68 -9.10 34.82
C VAL A 936 19.78 -9.53 33.67
N PHE A 937 19.07 -8.58 33.10
CA PHE A 937 18.23 -8.77 31.92
C PHE A 937 19.00 -8.35 30.66
N ARG A 938 18.83 -9.12 29.58
CA ARG A 938 19.41 -8.84 28.26
C ARG A 938 18.35 -9.07 27.19
N ILE A 939 18.41 -8.27 26.13
CA ILE A 939 17.83 -8.61 24.84
C ILE A 939 19.02 -8.80 23.88
N ASP A 940 18.88 -9.70 22.92
CA ASP A 940 19.90 -10.02 21.91
C ASP A 940 19.19 -10.25 20.58
N LEU A 941 19.50 -9.40 19.62
CA LEU A 941 18.99 -9.49 18.26
C LEU A 941 19.84 -10.45 17.43
N ALA A 942 19.64 -11.75 17.65
CA ALA A 942 20.44 -12.80 17.00
C ALA A 942 20.29 -12.79 15.47
N ARG A 943 19.13 -12.39 14.95
CA ARG A 943 18.87 -12.20 13.51
C ARG A 943 17.73 -11.22 13.27
N SER A 944 17.98 -10.13 12.53
CA SER A 944 16.94 -9.14 12.14
C SER A 944 16.76 -8.94 10.64
N ALA A 945 17.37 -9.79 9.82
CA ALA A 945 17.35 -9.64 8.37
C ALA A 945 15.92 -9.58 7.81
N LEU A 946 15.66 -8.55 7.01
CA LEU A 946 14.45 -8.39 6.21
C LEU A 946 14.80 -8.52 4.73
N ARG A 947 13.86 -9.04 3.93
CA ARG A 947 13.90 -8.88 2.49
C ARG A 947 13.51 -7.44 2.16
N VAL A 948 14.39 -6.74 1.44
CA VAL A 948 14.19 -5.34 1.07
C VAL A 948 14.19 -5.22 -0.44
N LEU A 949 13.02 -4.96 -1.00
CA LEU A 949 12.82 -4.74 -2.43
C LEU A 949 12.77 -3.24 -2.72
N VAL A 950 13.56 -2.80 -3.69
CA VAL A 950 13.58 -1.40 -4.11
C VAL A 950 12.53 -1.20 -5.20
N ALA A 951 11.69 -0.17 -5.04
CA ALA A 951 10.65 0.13 -6.01
C ALA A 951 11.22 0.42 -7.41
N SER A 952 10.39 0.19 -8.44
CA SER A 952 10.80 0.42 -9.82
C SER A 952 11.28 1.87 -10.03
N GLY A 953 12.39 2.05 -10.73
CA GLY A 953 12.96 3.38 -10.98
C GLY A 953 13.78 3.97 -9.84
N GLN A 954 13.92 3.31 -8.68
CA GLN A 954 14.79 3.75 -7.58
C GLN A 954 16.19 3.13 -7.63
N THR A 955 17.17 3.76 -6.96
CA THR A 955 18.54 3.21 -6.91
C THR A 955 18.65 2.04 -5.93
N PRO A 956 19.43 0.98 -6.23
CA PRO A 956 19.66 -0.13 -5.30
C PRO A 956 20.24 0.28 -3.93
N ALA A 957 20.87 1.45 -3.84
CA ALA A 957 21.38 2.01 -2.59
C ALA A 957 20.29 2.29 -1.55
N ALA A 958 19.02 2.42 -1.95
CA ALA A 958 17.90 2.59 -1.04
C ALA A 958 17.74 1.42 -0.06
N ALA A 959 18.00 0.18 -0.51
CA ALA A 959 17.94 -1.00 0.36
C ALA A 959 19.06 -1.00 1.41
N ILE A 960 20.28 -0.62 1.02
CA ILE A 960 21.43 -0.52 1.93
C ILE A 960 21.18 0.57 2.97
N ALA A 961 20.71 1.74 2.51
CA ALA A 961 20.33 2.82 3.42
C ALA A 961 19.23 2.36 4.38
N PHE A 962 18.23 1.61 3.91
CA PHE A 962 17.19 1.06 4.77
C PHE A 962 17.76 0.14 5.84
N ASN A 963 18.59 -0.84 5.49
CA ASN A 963 19.16 -1.80 6.44
C ASN A 963 20.07 -1.13 7.49
N ILE A 964 20.86 -0.13 7.08
CA ILE A 964 21.71 0.63 8.03
C ILE A 964 20.84 1.40 9.03
N ASN A 965 19.86 2.16 8.53
CA ASN A 965 18.97 2.95 9.40
C ASN A 965 18.12 2.04 10.29
N ARG A 966 17.60 0.93 9.75
CA ARG A 966 16.89 -0.10 10.50
C ARG A 966 17.75 -0.61 11.65
N GLY A 967 18.97 -1.08 11.37
CA GLY A 967 19.84 -1.64 12.41
C GLY A 967 20.14 -0.66 13.54
N PHE A 968 20.38 0.63 13.24
CA PHE A 968 20.55 1.64 14.29
C PHE A 968 19.25 1.92 15.08
N LEU A 969 18.08 1.90 14.43
CA LEU A 969 16.78 2.06 15.11
C LEU A 969 16.40 0.85 15.97
N GLU A 970 16.62 -0.38 15.47
CA GLU A 970 16.38 -1.63 16.20
C GLU A 970 17.22 -1.64 17.48
N ASN A 971 18.51 -1.31 17.38
CA ASN A 971 19.33 -1.09 18.57
C ASN A 971 18.68 -0.05 19.49
N GLN A 972 18.17 1.10 19.00
CA GLN A 972 17.53 2.14 19.84
C GLN A 972 16.33 1.62 20.63
N ILE A 973 15.46 0.88 19.94
CA ILE A 973 14.24 0.31 20.49
C ILE A 973 14.58 -0.73 21.57
N GLU A 974 15.57 -1.57 21.32
CA GLU A 974 15.96 -2.66 22.22
C GLU A 974 16.16 -2.17 23.65
N GLY A 975 16.98 -1.15 23.86
CA GLY A 975 17.20 -0.73 25.22
C GLY A 975 16.21 0.31 25.74
N ALA A 976 15.44 0.99 24.88
CA ALA A 976 14.24 1.69 25.34
C ALA A 976 13.24 0.70 26.00
N VAL A 977 13.14 -0.53 25.48
CA VAL A 977 12.37 -1.62 26.07
C VAL A 977 13.03 -2.12 27.37
N LEU A 978 14.36 -2.27 27.42
CA LEU A 978 15.08 -2.63 28.66
C LEU A 978 14.90 -1.59 29.77
N ALA A 979 14.95 -0.29 29.46
CA ALA A 979 14.82 0.80 30.44
C ALA A 979 13.46 0.82 31.15
N ARG A 980 12.37 0.42 30.47
CA ARG A 980 11.02 0.35 31.06
C ARG A 980 10.91 -0.68 32.19
N ALA A 981 11.79 -1.67 32.23
CA ALA A 981 11.85 -2.62 33.35
C ALA A 981 12.32 -1.97 34.67
N GLN A 982 12.94 -0.77 34.61
CA GLN A 982 13.53 -0.11 35.78
C GLN A 982 12.61 0.89 36.50
N THR A 983 11.53 1.38 35.89
CA THR A 983 10.76 2.56 36.38
C THR A 983 10.00 2.35 37.71
N GLY A 984 10.25 1.27 38.44
CA GLY A 984 9.72 0.99 39.78
C GLY A 984 10.71 0.40 40.80
N ALA A 985 11.99 0.22 40.48
CA ALA A 985 12.94 -0.50 41.35
C ALA A 985 14.20 0.30 41.70
N THR A 986 14.61 0.23 42.98
CA THR A 986 15.88 0.73 43.51
C THR A 986 17.09 -0.09 43.02
N ASN A 987 18.31 0.43 43.18
CA ASN A 987 19.69 -0.02 42.85
C ASN A 987 20.06 -1.55 42.80
N SER A 988 19.15 -2.48 43.02
CA SER A 988 19.38 -3.94 43.10
C SER A 988 18.95 -4.72 41.84
N LEU A 989 18.33 -4.04 40.87
CA LEU A 989 18.14 -4.54 39.49
C LEU A 989 19.01 -3.65 38.59
N SER A 990 19.93 -4.22 37.81
CA SER A 990 20.55 -3.46 36.72
C SER A 990 20.42 -4.18 35.39
N THR A 991 19.99 -3.40 34.39
CA THR A 991 20.17 -3.75 32.99
C THR A 991 21.65 -3.54 32.68
N ARG A 992 22.23 -4.42 31.85
CA ARG A 992 23.61 -4.26 31.41
C ARG A 992 23.66 -3.27 30.25
N ILE A 993 24.81 -2.61 30.18
CA ILE A 993 25.24 -1.59 29.23
C ILE A 993 25.08 -2.01 27.77
N THR A 994 24.68 -1.09 26.93
CA THR A 994 24.33 -1.35 25.53
C THR A 994 25.25 -0.61 24.57
N ALA A 995 25.35 -1.05 23.30
CA ALA A 995 26.35 -0.51 22.38
C ALA A 995 26.22 1.00 22.18
N SER A 996 25.00 1.57 22.17
CA SER A 996 24.87 3.03 22.07
C SER A 996 25.03 3.78 23.37
N GLU A 997 24.68 3.21 24.53
CA GLU A 997 24.99 3.87 25.80
C GLU A 997 26.49 4.11 25.91
N ILE A 998 27.29 3.11 25.48
CA ILE A 998 28.74 3.22 25.37
C ILE A 998 29.14 4.37 24.43
N PHE A 999 28.49 4.52 23.27
CA PHE A 999 28.81 5.59 22.32
C PHE A 999 28.36 6.99 22.81
N THR A 1000 27.21 7.06 23.47
CA THR A 1000 26.70 8.28 24.11
C THR A 1000 27.67 8.72 25.20
N GLN A 1001 28.04 7.81 26.10
CA GLN A 1001 28.98 8.07 27.19
C GLN A 1001 30.38 8.37 26.67
N ALA A 1002 30.87 7.65 25.66
CA ALA A 1002 32.13 7.94 24.97
C ALA A 1002 32.18 9.41 24.54
N THR A 1003 31.07 9.96 24.06
CA THR A 1003 31.04 11.35 23.62
C THR A 1003 30.91 12.34 24.76
N GLN A 1004 30.14 12.02 25.79
CA GLN A 1004 30.13 12.83 27.02
C GLN A 1004 31.55 12.94 27.62
N GLU A 1005 32.34 11.87 27.52
CA GLU A 1005 33.73 11.80 27.97
C GLU A 1005 34.76 12.33 26.94
N GLY A 1006 34.33 12.69 25.72
CA GLY A 1006 35.22 13.17 24.66
C GLY A 1006 36.14 12.12 24.04
N ILE A 1007 35.78 10.84 24.13
CA ILE A 1007 36.48 9.70 23.56
C ILE A 1007 36.24 9.64 22.04
N ALA A 1008 37.32 9.47 21.26
CA ALA A 1008 37.24 9.42 19.81
C ALA A 1008 36.62 8.10 19.31
N LEU A 1009 35.85 8.14 18.22
CA LEU A 1009 35.34 6.96 17.53
C LEU A 1009 36.29 6.59 16.38
N LEU A 1010 36.63 5.30 16.30
CA LEU A 1010 37.46 4.70 15.26
C LEU A 1010 36.57 3.90 14.30
N VAL A 1011 36.92 3.93 13.02
CA VAL A 1011 36.27 3.14 11.97
C VAL A 1011 37.31 2.24 11.32
N PHE A 1012 37.07 0.93 11.31
CA PHE A 1012 37.93 -0.07 10.68
C PHE A 1012 37.15 -0.79 9.59
N ARG A 1013 37.76 -0.94 8.41
CA ARG A 1013 37.17 -1.65 7.27
C ARG A 1013 37.74 -3.06 7.13
N PRO A 1014 37.14 -3.94 6.31
CA PRO A 1014 37.62 -5.31 6.14
C PRO A 1014 39.10 -5.44 5.74
N HIS A 1015 39.72 -4.41 5.17
CA HIS A 1015 41.16 -4.40 4.85
C HIS A 1015 42.08 -3.97 6.01
N ASP A 1016 41.53 -3.51 7.13
CA ASP A 1016 42.28 -3.00 8.29
C ASP A 1016 42.59 -4.06 9.37
N VAL A 1017 42.40 -5.36 9.07
CA VAL A 1017 42.53 -6.49 10.02
C VAL A 1017 43.85 -6.48 10.80
N VAL A 1018 44.94 -6.04 10.18
CA VAL A 1018 46.28 -5.99 10.83
C VAL A 1018 46.40 -4.81 11.81
N GLY A 1019 45.66 -3.72 11.57
CA GLY A 1019 45.75 -2.47 12.33
C GLY A 1019 45.08 -2.49 13.70
N ILE A 1020 44.22 -3.49 13.98
CA ILE A 1020 43.46 -3.55 15.23
C ILE A 1020 44.22 -4.22 16.40
N ALA A 1021 45.32 -4.95 16.12
CA ALA A 1021 46.07 -5.67 17.15
C ALA A 1021 46.76 -4.75 18.20
N SER A 1022 46.92 -3.46 17.90
CA SER A 1022 47.51 -2.47 18.80
C SER A 1022 46.50 -1.73 19.68
N LEU A 1023 45.20 -2.05 19.57
CA LEU A 1023 44.17 -1.40 20.37
C LEU A 1023 44.23 -1.86 21.84
N PRO A 1024 43.90 -0.99 22.81
CA PRO A 1024 44.03 -1.26 24.24
C PRO A 1024 42.87 -2.11 24.79
N PHE A 1025 42.49 -3.19 24.10
CA PHE A 1025 41.35 -4.06 24.46
C PHE A 1025 41.79 -5.48 24.83
N SER A 1026 40.90 -6.23 25.49
CA SER A 1026 41.16 -7.63 25.85
C SER A 1026 41.36 -8.52 24.62
N ALA A 1027 42.07 -9.64 24.80
CA ALA A 1027 42.31 -10.61 23.72
C ALA A 1027 41.00 -11.16 23.11
N ASP A 1028 39.96 -11.34 23.93
CA ASP A 1028 38.63 -11.77 23.46
C ASP A 1028 37.97 -10.72 22.57
N VAL A 1029 38.01 -9.44 22.96
CA VAL A 1029 37.47 -8.34 22.14
C VAL A 1029 38.24 -8.25 20.82
N LEU A 1030 39.57 -8.25 20.86
CA LEU A 1030 40.40 -8.20 19.65
C LEU A 1030 40.12 -9.37 18.70
N THR A 1031 39.94 -10.58 19.24
CA THR A 1031 39.57 -11.78 18.47
C THR A 1031 38.22 -11.60 17.77
N ARG A 1032 37.21 -11.07 18.46
CA ARG A 1032 35.89 -10.80 17.88
C ARG A 1032 35.95 -9.75 16.78
N LEU A 1033 36.71 -8.67 16.98
CA LEU A 1033 36.92 -7.64 15.97
C LEU A 1033 37.61 -8.22 14.72
N GLN A 1034 38.65 -9.04 14.90
CA GLN A 1034 39.34 -9.70 13.78
C GLN A 1034 38.42 -10.62 12.99
N ASN A 1035 37.60 -11.41 13.68
CA ASN A 1035 36.63 -12.30 13.03
C ASN A 1035 35.59 -11.49 12.22
N ALA A 1036 35.09 -10.39 12.77
CA ALA A 1036 34.11 -9.54 12.09
C ALA A 1036 34.68 -8.83 10.85
N LEU A 1037 35.90 -8.26 10.94
CA LEU A 1037 36.58 -7.68 9.78
C LEU A 1037 36.86 -8.74 8.70
N SER A 1038 37.26 -9.95 9.11
CA SER A 1038 37.51 -11.07 8.20
C SER A 1038 36.24 -11.60 7.54
N ALA A 1039 35.08 -11.43 8.19
CA ALA A 1039 33.77 -11.74 7.64
C ALA A 1039 33.22 -10.65 6.71
N GLY A 1040 33.96 -9.55 6.50
CA GLY A 1040 33.57 -8.47 5.58
C GLY A 1040 32.82 -7.31 6.23
N HIS A 1041 32.76 -7.25 7.55
CA HIS A 1041 32.10 -6.15 8.26
C HIS A 1041 33.02 -4.94 8.44
N THR A 1042 32.45 -3.74 8.33
CA THR A 1042 33.04 -2.51 8.85
C THR A 1042 32.69 -2.35 10.32
N ILE A 1043 33.68 -1.95 11.13
CA ILE A 1043 33.57 -1.79 12.58
C ILE A 1043 33.64 -0.32 12.94
N ILE A 1044 32.72 0.13 13.78
CA ILE A 1044 32.77 1.44 14.44
C ILE A 1044 32.93 1.19 15.93
N ILE A 1045 33.97 1.71 16.59
CA ILE A 1045 34.29 1.43 18.00
C ILE A 1045 34.90 2.66 18.69
N PRO A 1046 34.66 2.93 19.99
CA PRO A 1046 35.41 3.93 20.75
C PRO A 1046 36.90 3.60 20.80
N SER A 1047 37.77 4.61 20.90
CA SER A 1047 39.23 4.41 20.89
C SER A 1047 39.79 3.78 22.16
N GLN A 1048 39.01 3.73 23.24
CA GLN A 1048 39.36 3.16 24.54
C GLN A 1048 38.09 2.75 25.31
N TYR A 1049 38.24 2.06 26.44
CA TYR A 1049 37.14 1.74 27.35
C TYR A 1049 36.39 3.00 27.81
N VAL A 1050 35.09 2.87 27.96
CA VAL A 1050 34.16 3.88 28.45
C VAL A 1050 33.74 3.51 29.87
N THR A 1051 33.55 4.49 30.77
CA THR A 1051 33.18 4.20 32.16
C THR A 1051 31.66 4.28 32.33
N LEU A 1052 31.02 3.16 32.68
CA LEU A 1052 29.57 3.09 32.93
C LEU A 1052 29.33 2.31 34.22
N ASP A 1053 28.52 2.86 35.13
CA ASP A 1053 28.29 2.32 36.49
C ASP A 1053 29.59 1.93 37.23
N ASP A 1054 30.60 2.80 37.15
CA ASP A 1054 31.96 2.59 37.70
C ASP A 1054 32.71 1.36 37.15
N GLN A 1055 32.27 0.79 36.02
CA GLN A 1055 32.92 -0.33 35.34
C GLN A 1055 33.43 0.05 33.93
N PRO A 1056 34.66 -0.34 33.57
CA PRO A 1056 35.19 -0.13 32.23
C PRO A 1056 34.50 -1.07 31.22
N THR A 1057 33.84 -0.49 30.22
CA THR A 1057 33.03 -1.22 29.23
C THR A 1057 33.36 -0.80 27.79
N ILE A 1058 33.17 -1.71 26.83
CA ILE A 1058 33.40 -1.47 25.41
C ILE A 1058 32.36 -2.22 24.56
N GLY A 1059 31.99 -1.62 23.43
CA GLY A 1059 31.07 -2.13 22.43
C GLY A 1059 31.30 -1.44 21.10
N TRP A 1060 30.81 -2.01 20.02
CA TRP A 1060 31.04 -1.52 18.65
C TRP A 1060 29.85 -1.83 17.75
N TYR A 1061 29.72 -1.11 16.64
CA TYR A 1061 28.79 -1.46 15.56
C TYR A 1061 29.53 -2.25 14.49
N GLN A 1062 28.89 -3.30 13.98
CA GLN A 1062 29.31 -4.02 12.78
C GLN A 1062 28.32 -3.70 11.66
N VAL A 1063 28.83 -3.34 10.48
CA VAL A 1063 28.04 -3.04 9.29
C VAL A 1063 28.51 -3.94 8.15
N ASP A 1064 27.62 -4.74 7.58
CA ASP A 1064 27.87 -5.43 6.32
C ASP A 1064 27.87 -4.40 5.17
N GLU A 1065 29.01 -4.23 4.48
CA GLU A 1065 29.12 -3.23 3.42
C GLU A 1065 28.25 -3.55 2.19
N THR A 1066 27.83 -4.81 2.01
CA THR A 1066 27.07 -5.28 0.86
C THR A 1066 25.56 -5.14 1.10
N THR A 1067 25.08 -5.59 2.25
CA THR A 1067 23.64 -5.58 2.57
C THR A 1067 23.21 -4.33 3.33
N GLY A 1068 24.13 -3.67 4.01
CA GLY A 1068 23.84 -2.60 4.97
C GLY A 1068 23.37 -3.10 6.33
N ASP A 1069 23.28 -4.41 6.56
CA ASP A 1069 22.87 -4.95 7.85
C ASP A 1069 23.82 -4.45 8.93
N THR A 1070 23.23 -3.84 9.97
CA THR A 1070 23.96 -3.15 11.03
C THR A 1070 23.55 -3.72 12.37
N VAL A 1071 24.52 -4.13 13.17
CA VAL A 1071 24.29 -4.73 14.48
C VAL A 1071 25.24 -4.13 15.53
N GLY A 1072 24.72 -3.86 16.73
CA GLY A 1072 25.55 -3.47 17.88
C GLY A 1072 26.10 -4.71 18.55
N VAL A 1073 27.36 -4.70 18.98
CA VAL A 1073 28.02 -5.84 19.63
C VAL A 1073 28.73 -5.39 20.90
N LEU A 1074 28.57 -6.16 21.97
CA LEU A 1074 29.22 -5.93 23.26
C LEU A 1074 30.49 -6.79 23.40
N ALA A 1075 31.31 -6.48 24.41
CA ALA A 1075 32.56 -7.21 24.68
C ALA A 1075 32.39 -8.73 24.87
N ASP A 1076 31.24 -9.16 25.41
CA ASP A 1076 30.89 -10.57 25.59
C ASP A 1076 30.35 -11.24 24.30
N GLY A 1077 30.16 -10.47 23.23
CA GLY A 1077 29.67 -10.91 21.94
C GLY A 1077 28.15 -10.94 21.79
N SER A 1078 27.40 -10.49 22.81
CA SER A 1078 25.95 -10.29 22.67
C SER A 1078 25.65 -9.08 21.78
N HIS A 1079 24.53 -9.13 21.03
CA HIS A 1079 24.11 -8.03 20.19
C HIS A 1079 23.15 -7.12 20.96
N GLY A 1080 23.72 -6.21 21.77
CA GLY A 1080 22.97 -5.39 22.73
C GLY A 1080 22.68 -3.96 22.26
N GLY A 1081 21.45 -3.51 22.48
CA GLY A 1081 20.89 -2.20 22.11
C GLY A 1081 20.24 -1.43 23.28
N ILE A 1082 19.83 -0.17 23.05
CA ILE A 1082 20.14 1.12 23.71
C ILE A 1082 19.57 1.35 25.12
N ALA A 1083 18.56 2.19 25.35
CA ALA A 1083 18.12 2.79 26.63
C ALA A 1083 18.39 4.29 26.60
N GLU A 1084 17.43 5.03 26.03
CA GLU A 1084 16.98 6.32 26.56
C GLU A 1084 15.66 6.72 25.89
N TRP A 1085 14.84 7.40 26.67
CA TRP A 1085 13.41 7.65 26.49
C TRP A 1085 13.12 8.78 25.47
N ALA A 1086 12.40 8.47 24.39
CA ALA A 1086 11.37 9.29 23.74
C ALA A 1086 10.84 8.55 22.49
N ILE A 1087 9.69 7.86 22.62
CA ILE A 1087 8.99 7.36 21.43
C ILE A 1087 8.41 8.56 20.68
N MET A 1088 8.57 8.51 19.36
CA MET A 1088 7.96 9.32 18.31
C MET A 1088 6.42 9.20 18.29
N GLN A 1089 5.75 9.48 19.39
CA GLN A 1089 4.35 9.88 19.38
C GLN A 1089 4.32 11.37 19.74
N GLU A 1090 3.84 12.17 18.80
CA GLU A 1090 3.77 13.64 18.83
C GLU A 1090 5.08 14.39 18.54
N ASN A 1091 5.16 14.89 17.29
CA ASN A 1091 5.80 16.13 16.84
C ASN A 1091 6.97 15.95 15.86
N GLY A 1092 6.77 16.57 14.69
CA GLY A 1092 7.71 16.67 13.60
C GLY A 1092 9.09 17.20 13.99
N THR A 1093 10.08 16.77 13.20
CA THR A 1093 11.12 17.65 12.62
C THR A 1093 11.50 18.87 13.47
N SER A 1094 12.36 18.73 14.47
CA SER A 1094 13.42 19.74 14.77
C SER A 1094 14.27 19.53 16.03
N ASN A 1095 13.92 18.70 17.01
CA ASN A 1095 14.69 18.62 18.27
C ASN A 1095 15.24 17.23 18.61
N ALA A 1096 16.08 16.67 17.74
CA ALA A 1096 16.87 15.49 18.10
C ALA A 1096 18.08 15.89 18.96
N THR A 1097 17.98 15.73 20.28
CA THR A 1097 19.13 15.76 21.21
C THR A 1097 19.97 14.48 21.12
N ASN A 1098 19.45 13.41 20.50
CA ASN A 1098 20.07 12.10 20.43
C ASN A 1098 21.24 12.05 19.40
N PRO A 1099 22.47 11.68 19.81
CA PRO A 1099 23.62 11.57 18.92
C PRO A 1099 23.53 10.52 17.81
N ALA A 1100 22.85 9.39 18.04
CA ALA A 1100 22.62 8.35 17.04
C ALA A 1100 21.67 8.84 15.94
N VAL A 1101 20.62 9.59 16.31
CA VAL A 1101 19.73 10.26 15.36
C VAL A 1101 20.50 11.29 14.52
N ARG A 1102 21.42 12.04 15.13
CA ARG A 1102 22.30 12.98 14.41
C ARG A 1102 23.29 12.26 13.50
N PHE A 1103 23.86 11.14 13.94
CA PHE A 1103 24.68 10.26 13.10
C PHE A 1103 23.90 9.73 11.90
N MET A 1104 22.67 9.23 12.10
CA MET A 1104 21.80 8.77 11.00
C MET A 1104 21.46 9.89 10.02
N PHE A 1105 21.09 11.09 10.50
CA PHE A 1105 20.88 12.25 9.63
C PHE A 1105 22.16 12.63 8.88
N GLY A 1106 23.30 12.54 9.54
CA GLY A 1106 24.62 12.67 8.93
C GLY A 1106 24.83 11.65 7.82
N LEU A 1107 24.57 10.37 8.09
CA LEU A 1107 24.76 9.25 7.18
C LEU A 1107 23.87 9.35 5.95
N LEU A 1108 22.59 9.66 6.13
CA LEU A 1108 21.68 9.97 5.02
C LEU A 1108 22.17 11.16 4.22
N ALA A 1109 22.51 12.28 4.88
CA ALA A 1109 23.02 13.47 4.20
C ALA A 1109 24.33 13.19 3.44
N GLY A 1110 25.21 12.35 3.97
CA GLY A 1110 26.45 11.92 3.33
C GLY A 1110 26.20 11.02 2.13
N ALA A 1111 25.31 10.03 2.26
CA ALA A 1111 24.93 9.14 1.17
C ALA A 1111 24.21 9.88 0.03
N PHE A 1112 23.28 10.79 0.36
CA PHE A 1112 22.61 11.63 -0.63
C PHE A 1112 23.56 12.62 -1.30
N ALA A 1113 24.39 13.34 -0.53
CA ALA A 1113 25.33 14.31 -1.09
C ALA A 1113 26.41 13.65 -1.97
N SER A 1114 26.91 12.47 -1.58
CA SER A 1114 27.86 11.71 -2.40
C SER A 1114 27.21 11.13 -3.66
N GLY A 1115 25.95 10.67 -3.58
CA GLY A 1115 25.14 10.34 -4.74
C GLY A 1115 25.01 11.51 -5.72
N GLU A 1116 24.65 12.71 -5.25
CA GLU A 1116 24.57 13.93 -6.06
C GLU A 1116 25.93 14.34 -6.67
N LEU A 1117 27.02 14.20 -5.92
CA LEU A 1117 28.39 14.45 -6.42
C LEU A 1117 28.80 13.46 -7.52
N LEU A 1118 28.41 12.19 -7.39
CA LEU A 1118 28.62 11.14 -8.38
C LEU A 1118 27.81 11.39 -9.66
N VAL A 1119 26.59 11.92 -9.53
CA VAL A 1119 25.77 12.40 -10.65
C VAL A 1119 26.49 13.52 -11.40
N ILE A 1120 26.96 14.56 -10.70
CA ILE A 1120 27.65 15.68 -11.34
C ILE A 1120 28.94 15.21 -12.03
N ARG A 1121 29.67 14.26 -11.42
CA ARG A 1121 30.84 13.61 -12.03
C ARG A 1121 30.49 12.87 -13.34
N GLY A 1122 29.40 12.10 -13.36
CA GLY A 1122 28.92 11.39 -14.55
C GLY A 1122 28.53 12.34 -15.68
N LEU A 1123 27.84 13.44 -15.35
CA LEU A 1123 27.47 14.49 -16.31
C LEU A 1123 28.68 15.22 -16.89
N LEU A 1124 29.70 15.53 -16.07
CA LEU A 1124 30.96 16.10 -16.53
C LEU A 1124 31.74 15.15 -17.45
N ALA A 1125 31.73 13.84 -17.15
CA ALA A 1125 32.34 12.82 -18.00
C ALA A 1125 31.59 12.69 -19.35
N GLN A 1126 30.26 12.70 -19.35
CA GLN A 1126 29.44 12.67 -20.56
C GLN A 1126 29.63 13.94 -21.40
N ALA A 1127 29.70 15.11 -20.77
CA ALA A 1127 30.01 16.37 -21.44
C ALA A 1127 31.43 16.36 -22.06
N ALA A 1128 32.42 15.75 -21.39
CA ALA A 1128 33.76 15.58 -21.93
C ALA A 1128 33.82 14.59 -23.12
N VAL A 1129 32.98 13.53 -23.12
CA VAL A 1129 32.84 12.63 -24.27
C VAL A 1129 32.16 13.33 -25.46
N ASN A 1130 31.12 14.13 -25.20
CA ASN A 1130 30.46 14.94 -26.23
C ASN A 1130 31.37 16.03 -26.79
N TRP A 1131 32.27 16.58 -25.96
CA TRP A 1131 33.30 17.56 -26.35
C TRP A 1131 34.28 17.01 -27.41
N PHE A 1132 34.56 15.71 -27.42
CA PHE A 1132 35.38 15.09 -28.46
C PHE A 1132 34.64 14.85 -29.79
N ASN A 1133 33.30 14.87 -29.79
CA ASN A 1133 32.50 14.38 -30.91
C ASN A 1133 31.71 15.45 -31.71
N ASN A 1134 31.48 16.68 -31.23
CA ASN A 1134 30.76 17.72 -32.00
C ASN A 1134 31.03 19.20 -31.57
N SER A 1135 30.70 20.13 -32.48
CA SER A 1135 31.06 21.55 -32.58
C SER A 1135 30.84 22.45 -31.33
N TYR A 1136 31.73 23.43 -31.20
CA TYR A 1136 32.21 24.09 -29.96
C TYR A 1136 31.36 25.17 -29.26
N LEU A 1137 30.11 25.47 -29.66
CA LEU A 1137 29.47 26.75 -29.27
C LEU A 1137 28.35 26.70 -28.20
N ASP A 1138 27.78 25.53 -27.87
CA ASP A 1138 26.70 25.41 -26.85
C ASP A 1138 27.10 24.61 -25.58
N LEU A 1139 28.36 24.19 -25.52
CA LEU A 1139 28.91 23.31 -24.48
C LEU A 1139 29.57 24.05 -23.30
N ALA A 1140 30.10 25.27 -23.51
CA ALA A 1140 30.78 26.04 -22.47
C ALA A 1140 29.80 26.60 -21.42
N SER A 1141 28.61 27.01 -21.85
CA SER A 1141 27.48 27.42 -20.98
C SER A 1141 27.04 26.26 -20.09
N THR A 1142 26.88 25.08 -20.69
CA THR A 1142 26.47 23.83 -20.03
C THR A 1142 27.51 23.36 -19.00
N ALA A 1143 28.80 23.31 -19.38
CA ALA A 1143 29.89 22.98 -18.46
C ALA A 1143 30.00 23.99 -17.30
N LYS A 1144 29.88 25.29 -17.59
CA LYS A 1144 29.88 26.36 -16.58
C LYS A 1144 28.73 26.22 -15.58
N ASN A 1145 27.53 25.85 -16.05
CA ASN A 1145 26.37 25.61 -15.18
C ASN A 1145 26.59 24.40 -14.26
N TYR A 1146 27.21 23.33 -14.76
CA TYR A 1146 27.57 22.17 -13.94
C TYR A 1146 28.67 22.44 -12.92
N PHE A 1147 29.71 23.20 -13.29
CA PHE A 1147 30.74 23.64 -12.33
C PHE A 1147 30.18 24.58 -11.26
N LEU A 1148 29.22 25.44 -11.63
CA LEU A 1148 28.53 26.30 -10.67
C LEU A 1148 27.65 25.48 -9.72
N ALA A 1149 26.91 24.49 -10.22
CA ALA A 1149 26.13 23.57 -9.39
C ALA A 1149 27.03 22.76 -8.43
N LEU A 1150 28.17 22.25 -8.92
CA LEU A 1150 29.17 21.56 -8.09
C LEU A 1150 29.70 22.46 -6.98
N LYS A 1151 30.05 23.70 -7.32
CA LYS A 1151 30.56 24.68 -6.36
C LYS A 1151 29.51 25.03 -5.31
N THR A 1152 28.27 25.31 -5.72
CA THR A 1152 27.16 25.58 -4.80
C THR A 1152 26.93 24.41 -3.85
N LYS A 1153 26.96 23.17 -4.35
CA LYS A 1153 26.81 21.97 -3.52
C LYS A 1153 27.97 21.74 -2.56
N LEU A 1154 29.20 22.03 -2.99
CA LEU A 1154 30.37 21.96 -2.12
C LEU A 1154 30.29 23.04 -1.02
N ASP A 1155 29.86 24.26 -1.36
CA ASP A 1155 29.66 25.35 -0.41
C ASP A 1155 28.54 25.02 0.60
N GLU A 1156 27.41 24.46 0.15
CA GLU A 1156 26.32 23.95 1.00
C GLU A 1156 26.81 22.85 1.95
N THR A 1157 27.60 21.91 1.44
CA THR A 1157 28.17 20.79 2.22
C THR A 1157 29.14 21.29 3.28
N VAL A 1158 30.03 22.21 2.92
CA VAL A 1158 30.98 22.81 3.85
C VAL A 1158 30.23 23.60 4.92
N GLU A 1159 29.19 24.36 4.56
CA GLU A 1159 28.38 25.11 5.52
C GLU A 1159 27.61 24.18 6.47
N LEU A 1160 27.00 23.12 5.95
CA LEU A 1160 26.32 22.08 6.72
C LEU A 1160 27.28 21.40 7.70
N LEU A 1161 28.40 20.87 7.22
CA LEU A 1161 29.40 20.22 8.07
C LEU A 1161 30.00 21.18 9.08
N THR A 1162 30.25 22.45 8.75
CA THR A 1162 30.84 23.39 9.70
C THR A 1162 29.92 23.66 10.90
N ARG A 1163 28.60 23.68 10.69
CA ARG A 1163 27.60 23.92 11.73
C ARG A 1163 27.14 22.67 12.48
N SER A 1164 27.42 21.48 11.94
CA SER A 1164 26.99 20.21 12.51
C SER A 1164 27.92 19.68 13.61
N ASP A 1165 27.34 18.91 14.52
CA ASP A 1165 28.06 18.23 15.60
C ASP A 1165 28.91 17.04 15.09
N PRO A 1166 29.84 16.51 15.90
CA PRO A 1166 30.75 15.44 15.50
C PRO A 1166 30.07 14.16 15.00
N PHE A 1167 28.88 13.81 15.50
CA PHE A 1167 28.19 12.59 15.09
C PHE A 1167 27.54 12.73 13.73
N PHE A 1168 26.89 13.86 13.47
CA PHE A 1168 26.42 14.17 12.12
C PHE A 1168 27.59 14.14 11.11
N LYS A 1169 28.77 14.65 11.48
CA LYS A 1169 29.97 14.59 10.63
C LYS A 1169 30.46 13.16 10.41
N ALA A 1170 30.52 12.35 11.46
CA ALA A 1170 30.94 10.96 11.38
C ALA A 1170 29.98 10.14 10.51
N GLY A 1171 28.67 10.32 10.71
CA GLY A 1171 27.63 9.74 9.86
C GLY A 1171 27.81 10.16 8.41
N TYR A 1172 27.99 11.45 8.16
CA TYR A 1172 28.19 12.00 6.82
C TYR A 1172 29.42 11.40 6.11
N LEU A 1173 30.52 11.20 6.82
CA LEU A 1173 31.72 10.55 6.29
C LEU A 1173 31.47 9.08 5.94
N VAL A 1174 30.77 8.33 6.80
CA VAL A 1174 30.42 6.92 6.55
C VAL A 1174 29.47 6.81 5.36
N GLY A 1175 28.38 7.58 5.35
CA GLY A 1175 27.41 7.59 4.24
C GLY A 1175 28.06 7.97 2.90
N SER A 1176 28.97 8.96 2.91
CA SER A 1176 29.73 9.34 1.72
C SER A 1176 30.63 8.22 1.22
N ALA A 1177 31.36 7.57 2.13
CA ALA A 1177 32.30 6.51 1.81
C ALA A 1177 31.63 5.26 1.23
N VAL A 1178 30.51 4.83 1.80
CA VAL A 1178 29.72 3.69 1.32
C VAL A 1178 29.30 3.92 -0.14
N MET A 1179 28.77 5.10 -0.46
CA MET A 1179 28.34 5.43 -1.83
C MET A 1179 29.47 5.50 -2.86
N PHE A 1180 30.67 5.96 -2.49
CA PHE A 1180 31.81 5.99 -3.41
C PHE A 1180 32.32 4.58 -3.78
N GLN A 1181 32.07 3.57 -2.95
CA GLN A 1181 32.52 2.19 -3.18
C GLN A 1181 31.61 1.45 -4.18
N PHE A 1182 30.31 1.77 -4.22
CA PHE A 1182 29.32 1.17 -5.14
C PHE A 1182 29.36 1.69 -6.59
N THR A 1183 30.18 2.70 -6.88
CA THR A 1183 30.26 3.36 -8.20
C THR A 1183 31.65 3.26 -8.83
N ALA A 1184 32.56 2.51 -8.23
CA ALA A 1184 33.89 2.26 -8.76
C ALA A 1184 33.90 1.12 -9.80
N ASP A 1185 33.18 1.29 -10.91
CA ASP A 1185 33.54 0.67 -12.20
C ASP A 1185 32.80 1.37 -13.36
N PRO A 1186 33.48 1.78 -14.45
CA PRO A 1186 34.81 1.35 -14.90
C PRO A 1186 35.95 2.36 -14.60
N PRO A 1187 37.22 1.92 -14.71
CA PRO A 1187 38.40 2.72 -14.38
C PRO A 1187 38.60 3.93 -15.31
N LEU A 1188 39.18 5.00 -14.75
CA LEU A 1188 39.61 6.18 -15.50
C LEU A 1188 40.65 5.80 -16.57
N PRO A 1189 40.59 6.37 -17.78
CA PRO A 1189 41.69 6.30 -18.73
C PRO A 1189 42.98 6.87 -18.09
N PRO A 1190 44.15 6.25 -18.29
CA PRO A 1190 45.43 6.67 -17.68
C PRO A 1190 45.82 8.14 -17.90
N ALA A 1191 45.18 8.84 -18.85
CA ALA A 1191 45.45 10.24 -19.18
C ALA A 1191 45.06 11.24 -18.06
N LEU A 1192 44.22 10.86 -17.09
CA LEU A 1192 43.77 11.73 -15.99
C LEU A 1192 44.60 11.60 -14.70
N ILE A 1193 45.66 10.77 -14.69
CA ILE A 1193 46.51 10.54 -13.49
C ILE A 1193 47.71 11.50 -13.41
N ASP A 1194 48.04 12.25 -14.47
CA ASP A 1194 49.19 13.18 -14.43
C ASP A 1194 48.80 14.57 -13.89
N VAL A 1195 48.58 14.65 -12.57
CA VAL A 1195 48.51 15.94 -11.86
C VAL A 1195 49.93 16.49 -11.71
N ARG A 1196 50.40 17.26 -12.72
CA ARG A 1196 51.52 18.17 -12.51
C ARG A 1196 51.02 19.49 -11.90
N PRO A 1197 51.75 20.08 -10.94
CA PRO A 1197 51.32 21.30 -10.27
C PRO A 1197 51.26 22.46 -11.27
N PHE A 1198 50.06 23.04 -11.43
CA PHE A 1198 49.84 24.25 -12.22
C PHE A 1198 50.60 25.42 -11.59
N ASN A 1199 51.64 25.87 -12.29
CA ASN A 1199 52.44 27.02 -11.89
C ASN A 1199 51.69 28.31 -12.24
N GLN A 1200 51.62 29.23 -11.28
CA GLN A 1200 50.96 30.53 -11.40
C GLN A 1200 51.72 31.45 -12.38
N SER A 1201 51.44 31.35 -13.68
CA SER A 1201 51.74 32.45 -14.62
C SER A 1201 51.01 32.21 -15.93
N ASN A 1202 49.80 32.78 -16.02
CA ASN A 1202 49.19 33.39 -17.22
C ASN A 1202 47.67 33.40 -17.06
N VAL A 1203 47.22 34.34 -16.24
CA VAL A 1203 45.85 34.85 -16.30
C VAL A 1203 45.76 35.72 -17.55
N SER A 1204 45.05 35.25 -18.57
CA SER A 1204 44.25 36.14 -19.41
C SER A 1204 43.17 35.37 -20.15
N GLY A 1205 41.93 35.56 -19.71
CA GLY A 1205 40.80 35.60 -20.63
C GLY A 1205 39.97 34.32 -20.75
N ARG A 1206 38.84 34.37 -20.04
CA ARG A 1206 37.54 33.71 -20.29
C ARG A 1206 37.36 32.32 -19.67
N THR A 1207 36.55 32.40 -18.61
CA THR A 1207 35.98 31.40 -17.71
C THR A 1207 35.15 30.34 -18.40
#